data_AF-F4IXL7-F1
#
_entry.id   AF-F4IXL7-F1
#
_cell.length_a   1.000
_cell.length_b   1.000
_cell.length_c   1.000
_cell.angle_alpha   90.00
_cell.angle_beta   90.00
_cell.angle_gamma   90.00
#
_symmetry.space_group_name_H-M   'P 1'
#
loop_
_entity.id
_entity.type
_entity.pdbx_description
1 polymer ?
#
loop_
_entity_poly.entity_id
_entity_poly.type
_entity_poly.pdbx_seq_one_letter_code
_entity_poly.pdbx_strand_id
1 'polypeptide(L)'
;MSYQTQINKFSQMALSVFAFPSYINRNPSLKYLKPSSMSSTKYSKVRATTFSEKGEYYSNRPPTPLLDTINHPMHMKNLSIKELKVLSDELRSDVIFNVSKTGGHLGSNLGVVELTVALHYIFNTPHDKILWDVGHQSYPHKILTGRRGKMKTIRQTNGLSGYTKRRESEHDSFGTGHSSTTLSAGLGMAVGRDLKGMNNSVVSVIGDGAMTAGQAYEAMNNAGYLHSNMIVILNDNKQVSLPTANLDGPTQPVGALSCALSRLQSNCGMIRETSSTLFEELGFHYVGPVDGHNIDDLVSILETLKSTKTIGPVLIHVVTEKGRGYPYAERADDKYHVLKFDPETGKQFKNISKTQSYTSCFVEALIAEAEADKDIVAIHAAMGGGTMLNLFESRFPTRCFDVGIAEQHAVTFAAGLACEGLKPFCTIYSSFMQRAYDQVVHDVDLQKLPVRFAIDRAGLMGADGPTHCGAFDVTFMACLPNMIVMAPSDEAELFNMVATAAAIDDRPSCFRYHRGNGIGVSLPPGNKGVPLQIGRGRILRDGERVALLGYGSAVQRCLEAASMLSERGLKITVADARFCKPLDVALIRSLAKSHEVLITVEEGSIGGFGSHVVQFLALDGLLDGKLKVYRTWITNGSTS
;
A
#
# COMPACT_ATOMS: atom_id res chain seq x y z
N MET A 1 -33.47 22.23 22.88
CA MET A 1 -34.25 21.61 21.78
C MET A 1 -33.32 21.42 20.60
N SER A 2 -33.10 20.17 20.22
CA SER A 2 -31.84 19.72 19.62
C SER A 2 -31.80 19.83 18.08
N TYR A 3 -30.57 20.08 17.63
CA TYR A 3 -30.01 19.96 16.28
C TYR A 3 -30.39 18.65 15.54
N GLN A 4 -30.96 17.67 16.24
CA GLN A 4 -31.46 16.41 15.69
C GLN A 4 -32.75 16.57 14.84
N THR A 5 -33.50 17.67 15.04
CA THR A 5 -34.81 17.86 14.39
C THR A 5 -34.69 18.43 12.97
N GLN A 6 -33.55 19.03 12.60
CA GLN A 6 -33.31 19.52 11.24
C GLN A 6 -32.72 18.46 10.29
N ILE A 7 -32.09 17.41 10.83
CA ILE A 7 -31.53 16.30 10.02
C ILE A 7 -32.66 15.37 9.52
N ASN A 8 -33.76 15.23 10.26
CA ASN A 8 -34.88 14.36 9.87
C ASN A 8 -35.79 14.93 8.76
N LYS A 9 -35.68 16.22 8.41
CA LYS A 9 -36.45 16.82 7.31
C LYS A 9 -35.79 16.69 5.93
N PHE A 10 -34.51 16.34 5.86
CA PHE A 10 -33.84 16.05 4.59
C PHE A 10 -33.86 14.56 4.20
N SER A 11 -34.25 13.66 5.12
CA SER A 11 -34.29 12.22 4.85
C SER A 11 -35.65 11.69 4.38
N GLN A 12 -36.68 12.52 4.28
CA GLN A 12 -38.03 12.12 3.84
C GLN A 12 -38.39 12.54 2.41
N MET A 13 -37.47 13.14 1.65
CA MET A 13 -37.73 13.60 0.27
C MET A 13 -37.01 12.78 -0.83
N ALA A 14 -36.40 11.65 -0.47
CA ALA A 14 -35.66 10.78 -1.40
C ALA A 14 -36.17 9.33 -1.44
N LEU A 15 -37.46 9.10 -1.11
CA LEU A 15 -38.09 7.78 -1.08
C LEU A 15 -39.42 7.70 -1.85
N SER A 16 -39.57 8.46 -2.93
CA SER A 16 -40.77 8.44 -3.76
C SER A 16 -40.49 8.51 -5.26
N VAL A 17 -39.64 7.63 -5.80
CA VAL A 17 -39.67 7.25 -7.22
C VAL A 17 -39.19 5.80 -7.31
N PHE A 18 -39.89 4.98 -8.12
CA PHE A 18 -39.71 3.53 -8.36
C PHE A 18 -40.63 2.59 -7.57
N ALA A 19 -41.93 2.67 -7.90
CA ALA A 19 -42.84 1.53 -7.81
C ALA A 19 -42.83 0.75 -9.14
N PHE A 20 -42.74 -0.57 -9.05
CA PHE A 20 -42.91 -1.54 -10.15
C PHE A 20 -44.31 -1.48 -10.78
N PRO A 21 -44.45 -2.00 -12.02
CA PRO A 21 -45.50 -2.98 -12.23
C PRO A 21 -45.03 -4.25 -12.96
N SER A 22 -45.42 -5.38 -12.37
CA SER A 22 -45.52 -6.70 -12.97
C SER A 22 -46.70 -6.77 -13.95
N TYR A 23 -46.53 -7.38 -15.12
CA TYR A 23 -47.63 -7.95 -15.89
C TYR A 23 -47.22 -9.25 -16.59
N ILE A 24 -47.97 -10.30 -16.25
CA ILE A 24 -48.02 -11.62 -16.88
C ILE A 24 -49.05 -11.54 -18.02
N ASN A 25 -48.73 -12.04 -19.23
CA ASN A 25 -49.33 -13.22 -19.88
C ASN A 25 -49.33 -13.20 -21.42
N ARG A 26 -49.16 -14.42 -21.98
CA ARG A 26 -49.70 -14.99 -23.25
C ARG A 26 -49.02 -14.67 -24.60
N ASN A 27 -48.36 -15.72 -25.11
CA ASN A 27 -48.30 -16.13 -26.51
C ASN A 27 -49.71 -16.22 -27.15
N PRO A 28 -49.90 -16.02 -28.47
CA PRO A 28 -49.50 -17.08 -29.42
C PRO A 28 -49.11 -16.62 -30.86
N SER A 29 -48.56 -17.59 -31.59
CA SER A 29 -48.82 -17.96 -33.00
C SER A 29 -47.63 -17.97 -33.98
N LEU A 30 -47.44 -19.17 -34.53
CA LEU A 30 -46.55 -19.57 -35.62
C LEU A 30 -46.80 -18.79 -36.92
N LYS A 31 -45.73 -18.54 -37.69
CA LYS A 31 -45.76 -18.72 -39.16
C LYS A 31 -44.41 -19.27 -39.68
N TYR A 32 -44.58 -20.26 -40.55
CA TYR A 32 -43.58 -21.03 -41.30
C TYR A 32 -42.79 -20.20 -42.32
N LEU A 33 -41.53 -20.56 -42.56
CA LEU A 33 -40.87 -20.47 -43.87
C LEU A 33 -39.86 -21.63 -44.03
N LYS A 34 -39.90 -22.27 -45.21
CA LYS A 34 -39.23 -23.52 -45.62
C LYS A 34 -37.85 -23.24 -46.29
N PRO A 35 -37.05 -24.29 -46.59
CA PRO A 35 -35.58 -24.26 -46.59
C PRO A 35 -34.94 -24.17 -47.99
N SER A 36 -33.64 -23.84 -48.04
CA SER A 36 -32.80 -24.01 -49.24
C SER A 36 -31.48 -24.74 -48.93
N SER A 37 -31.41 -25.97 -49.45
CA SER A 37 -30.29 -26.71 -50.05
C SER A 37 -28.92 -26.85 -49.36
N MET A 38 -28.53 -28.12 -49.21
CA MET A 38 -27.24 -28.69 -48.83
C MET A 38 -26.07 -28.31 -49.77
N SER A 39 -24.85 -28.31 -49.22
CA SER A 39 -23.70 -28.95 -49.87
C SER A 39 -22.76 -29.61 -48.85
N SER A 40 -22.26 -30.79 -49.21
CA SER A 40 -21.31 -31.67 -48.52
C SER A 40 -19.89 -31.07 -48.56
N THR A 41 -18.89 -31.36 -47.71
CA THR A 41 -18.30 -32.64 -47.32
C THR A 41 -17.05 -32.33 -46.46
N LYS A 42 -16.77 -33.14 -45.42
CA LYS A 42 -15.45 -33.76 -45.07
C LYS A 42 -15.28 -33.90 -43.55
N TYR A 43 -15.36 -35.15 -43.11
CA TYR A 43 -14.87 -35.61 -41.82
C TYR A 43 -13.34 -35.53 -41.78
N SER A 44 -12.77 -34.89 -40.76
CA SER A 44 -11.35 -35.03 -40.39
C SER A 44 -11.25 -35.48 -38.94
N LYS A 45 -10.44 -36.54 -38.73
CA LYS A 45 -10.12 -37.17 -37.45
C LYS A 45 -9.61 -36.15 -36.45
N VAL A 46 -10.27 -36.04 -35.29
CA VAL A 46 -9.73 -35.34 -34.13
C VAL A 46 -8.63 -36.23 -33.52
N ARG A 47 -7.38 -35.80 -33.71
CA ARG A 47 -6.20 -36.38 -33.07
C ARG A 47 -5.92 -35.53 -31.83
N ALA A 48 -5.93 -36.16 -30.66
CA ALA A 48 -5.52 -35.52 -29.42
C ALA A 48 -4.06 -35.04 -29.56
N THR A 49 -3.85 -33.73 -29.42
CA THR A 49 -2.52 -33.12 -29.39
C THR A 49 -2.37 -32.31 -28.12
N THR A 50 -1.38 -32.71 -27.35
CA THR A 50 -0.73 -32.07 -26.21
C THR A 50 -0.74 -30.55 -26.25
N PHE A 51 -1.15 -29.94 -25.12
CA PHE A 51 -1.09 -28.50 -24.85
C PHE A 51 0.31 -27.94 -25.12
N SER A 52 0.38 -26.86 -25.90
CA SER A 52 1.61 -26.09 -26.13
C SER A 52 1.83 -25.06 -25.01
N GLU A 53 3.09 -24.79 -24.69
CA GLU A 53 3.61 -23.73 -23.79
C GLU A 53 3.29 -22.27 -24.23
N LYS A 54 2.22 -22.07 -25.02
CA LYS A 54 1.68 -20.76 -25.39
C LYS A 54 0.29 -20.63 -24.79
N GLY A 55 0.18 -19.98 -23.63
CA GLY A 55 -1.12 -19.52 -23.14
C GLY A 55 -1.73 -18.53 -24.13
N GLU A 56 -3.00 -18.72 -24.49
CA GLU A 56 -3.77 -17.69 -25.19
C GLU A 56 -4.11 -16.58 -24.18
N TYR A 57 -3.50 -15.40 -24.34
CA TYR A 57 -3.83 -14.23 -23.53
C TYR A 57 -4.87 -13.39 -24.26
N TYR A 58 -5.97 -13.06 -23.59
CA TYR A 58 -7.12 -12.47 -24.25
C TYR A 58 -7.20 -10.96 -23.99
N SER A 59 -7.23 -10.17 -25.06
CA SER A 59 -7.57 -8.74 -24.98
C SER A 59 -9.05 -8.50 -24.64
N ASN A 60 -9.90 -9.47 -24.96
CA ASN A 60 -11.33 -9.57 -24.64
C ASN A 60 -11.57 -10.53 -23.46
N ARG A 61 -12.81 -10.62 -22.96
CA ARG A 61 -13.13 -11.50 -21.82
C ARG A 61 -12.75 -12.95 -22.16
N PRO A 62 -11.92 -13.62 -21.34
CA PRO A 62 -11.47 -14.99 -21.61
C PRO A 62 -12.63 -15.99 -21.48
N PRO A 63 -12.64 -17.09 -22.28
CA PRO A 63 -13.57 -18.18 -22.09
C PRO A 63 -13.26 -18.88 -20.75
N THR A 64 -14.24 -18.88 -19.85
CA THR A 64 -14.06 -19.36 -18.47
C THR A 64 -15.29 -20.16 -18.01
N PRO A 65 -15.63 -21.25 -18.71
CA PRO A 65 -16.88 -21.98 -18.50
C PRO A 65 -17.02 -22.55 -17.10
N LEU A 66 -15.93 -23.00 -16.46
CA LEU A 66 -15.99 -23.53 -15.10
C LEU A 66 -16.13 -22.40 -14.07
N LEU A 67 -15.33 -21.34 -14.19
CA LEU A 67 -15.38 -20.17 -13.32
C LEU A 67 -16.72 -19.41 -13.46
N ASP A 68 -17.38 -19.47 -14.61
CA ASP A 68 -18.73 -18.91 -14.80
C ASP A 68 -19.79 -19.62 -13.93
N THR A 69 -19.53 -20.85 -13.48
CA THR A 69 -20.40 -21.57 -12.54
C THR A 69 -20.15 -21.24 -11.06
N ILE A 70 -19.03 -20.55 -10.75
CA ILE A 70 -18.57 -20.32 -9.38
C ILE A 70 -18.78 -18.85 -8.99
N ASN A 71 -19.80 -18.61 -8.16
CA ASN A 71 -20.04 -17.31 -7.54
C ASN A 71 -19.59 -17.29 -6.07
N HIS A 72 -19.66 -18.43 -5.38
CA HIS A 72 -19.29 -18.54 -3.97
C HIS A 72 -18.43 -19.79 -3.73
N PRO A 73 -17.62 -19.81 -2.65
CA PRO A 73 -16.74 -20.93 -2.34
C PRO A 73 -17.45 -22.28 -2.23
N MET A 74 -18.72 -22.29 -1.83
CA MET A 74 -19.54 -23.49 -1.76
C MET A 74 -19.72 -24.21 -3.11
N HIS A 75 -19.65 -23.49 -4.23
CA HIS A 75 -19.81 -24.10 -5.56
C HIS A 75 -18.61 -24.97 -5.95
N MET A 76 -17.46 -24.81 -5.27
CA MET A 76 -16.25 -25.57 -5.58
C MET A 76 -16.17 -26.91 -4.87
N LYS A 77 -16.97 -27.14 -3.81
CA LYS A 77 -16.82 -28.29 -2.90
C LYS A 77 -17.00 -29.66 -3.55
N ASN A 78 -17.68 -29.74 -4.69
CA ASN A 78 -17.94 -30.98 -5.41
C ASN A 78 -17.06 -31.16 -6.66
N LEU A 79 -16.12 -30.25 -6.90
CA LEU A 79 -15.21 -30.33 -8.04
C LEU A 79 -14.13 -31.38 -7.78
N SER A 80 -13.82 -32.17 -8.80
CA SER A 80 -12.66 -33.06 -8.80
C SER A 80 -11.35 -32.26 -8.82
N ILE A 81 -10.26 -32.88 -8.40
CA ILE A 81 -8.92 -32.26 -8.45
C ILE A 81 -8.55 -31.80 -9.88
N LYS A 82 -8.98 -32.56 -10.90
CA LYS A 82 -8.77 -32.17 -12.31
C LYS A 82 -9.53 -30.89 -12.66
N GLU A 83 -10.77 -30.74 -12.19
CA GLU A 83 -11.54 -29.51 -12.37
C GLU A 83 -10.95 -28.33 -11.59
N LEU A 84 -10.37 -28.55 -10.40
CA LEU A 84 -9.69 -27.50 -9.64
C LEU A 84 -8.45 -26.95 -10.38
N LYS A 85 -7.73 -27.80 -11.11
CA LYS A 85 -6.62 -27.36 -11.98
C LYS A 85 -7.12 -26.47 -13.11
N VAL A 86 -8.18 -26.90 -13.81
CA VAL A 86 -8.83 -26.11 -14.86
C VAL A 86 -9.35 -24.77 -14.31
N LEU A 87 -9.96 -24.79 -13.12
CA LEU A 87 -10.43 -23.60 -12.44
C LEU A 87 -9.28 -22.62 -12.15
N SER A 88 -8.12 -23.13 -11.76
CA SER A 88 -6.94 -22.30 -11.49
C SER A 88 -6.47 -21.59 -12.76
N ASP A 89 -6.45 -22.28 -13.90
CA ASP A 89 -6.09 -21.70 -15.21
C ASP A 89 -7.10 -20.64 -15.69
N GLU A 90 -8.39 -20.91 -15.52
CA GLU A 90 -9.45 -19.95 -15.85
C GLU A 90 -9.40 -18.71 -14.94
N LEU A 91 -9.18 -18.91 -13.64
CA LEU A 91 -9.04 -17.84 -12.65
C LEU A 91 -7.83 -16.95 -12.92
N ARG A 92 -6.69 -17.57 -13.26
CA ARG A 92 -5.48 -16.87 -13.70
C ARG A 92 -5.76 -15.98 -14.91
N SER A 93 -6.44 -16.52 -15.92
CA SER A 93 -6.82 -15.78 -17.13
C SER A 93 -7.75 -14.60 -16.84
N ASP A 94 -8.75 -14.80 -15.96
CA ASP A 94 -9.68 -13.75 -15.54
C ASP A 94 -8.98 -12.63 -14.76
N VAL A 95 -8.00 -12.97 -13.89
CA VAL A 95 -7.16 -11.99 -13.19
C VAL A 95 -6.33 -11.16 -14.17
N ILE A 96 -5.62 -11.80 -15.10
CA ILE A 96 -4.81 -11.10 -16.13
C ILE A 96 -5.69 -10.13 -16.91
N PHE A 97 -6.86 -10.59 -17.38
CA PHE A 97 -7.80 -9.76 -18.12
C PHE A 97 -8.26 -8.54 -17.31
N ASN A 98 -8.76 -8.72 -16.09
CA ASN A 98 -9.29 -7.60 -15.29
C ASN A 98 -8.20 -6.59 -14.89
N VAL A 99 -7.02 -7.08 -14.51
CA VAL A 99 -5.90 -6.21 -14.09
C VAL A 99 -5.29 -5.48 -15.28
N SER A 100 -5.29 -6.05 -16.49
CA SER A 100 -4.83 -5.34 -17.70
C SER A 100 -5.58 -4.03 -17.94
N LYS A 101 -6.89 -4.00 -17.64
CA LYS A 101 -7.77 -2.83 -17.85
C LYS A 101 -7.68 -1.80 -16.71
N THR A 102 -7.49 -2.28 -15.49
CA THR A 102 -7.55 -1.45 -14.27
C THR A 102 -6.17 -1.02 -13.77
N GLY A 103 -5.13 -1.80 -14.05
CA GLY A 103 -3.85 -1.73 -13.35
C GLY A 103 -3.99 -2.31 -11.93
N GLY A 104 -2.88 -2.66 -11.29
CA GLY A 104 -2.96 -3.31 -9.98
C GLY A 104 -1.82 -4.24 -9.67
N HIS A 105 -1.99 -5.03 -8.62
CA HIS A 105 -0.97 -5.95 -8.13
C HIS A 105 -0.99 -7.26 -8.91
N LEU A 106 -0.59 -7.30 -10.19
CA LEU A 106 -0.74 -8.53 -10.98
C LEU A 106 0.12 -9.68 -10.43
N GLY A 107 1.43 -9.47 -10.33
CA GLY A 107 2.38 -10.55 -10.02
C GLY A 107 2.09 -11.28 -8.71
N SER A 108 1.73 -10.55 -7.64
CA SER A 108 1.40 -11.14 -6.34
C SER A 108 0.13 -12.00 -6.38
N ASN A 109 -0.85 -11.64 -7.22
CA ASN A 109 -2.09 -12.40 -7.36
C ASN A 109 -1.93 -13.67 -8.18
N LEU A 110 -1.09 -13.65 -9.22
CA LEU A 110 -0.82 -14.82 -10.05
C LEU A 110 -0.08 -15.93 -9.27
N GLY A 111 0.77 -15.55 -8.32
CA GLY A 111 1.53 -16.49 -7.49
C GLY A 111 0.68 -17.28 -6.49
N VAL A 112 -0.53 -16.82 -6.15
CA VAL A 112 -1.38 -17.46 -5.12
C VAL A 112 -2.67 -18.03 -5.67
N VAL A 113 -2.81 -18.19 -6.99
CA VAL A 113 -4.03 -18.70 -7.62
C VAL A 113 -4.38 -20.08 -7.08
N GLU A 114 -3.47 -21.04 -7.18
CA GLU A 114 -3.68 -22.41 -6.74
C GLU A 114 -3.93 -22.48 -5.22
N LEU A 115 -3.11 -21.78 -4.44
CA LEU A 115 -3.30 -21.66 -2.99
C LEU A 115 -4.69 -21.12 -2.63
N THR A 116 -5.17 -20.10 -3.35
CA THR A 116 -6.49 -19.51 -3.08
C THR A 116 -7.62 -20.48 -3.43
N VAL A 117 -7.51 -21.21 -4.54
CA VAL A 117 -8.47 -22.25 -4.92
C VAL A 117 -8.50 -23.35 -3.87
N ALA A 118 -7.35 -23.88 -3.46
CA ALA A 118 -7.24 -24.93 -2.45
C ALA A 118 -7.81 -24.48 -1.09
N LEU A 119 -7.51 -23.25 -0.65
CA LEU A 119 -8.04 -22.67 0.57
C LEU A 119 -9.57 -22.61 0.57
N HIS A 120 -10.17 -22.09 -0.49
CA HIS A 120 -11.63 -21.99 -0.56
C HIS A 120 -12.32 -23.35 -0.83
N TYR A 121 -11.61 -24.29 -1.46
CA TYR A 121 -12.07 -25.67 -1.62
C TYR A 121 -12.13 -26.42 -0.27
N ILE A 122 -11.14 -26.23 0.60
CA ILE A 122 -11.09 -26.90 1.91
C ILE A 122 -11.87 -26.14 2.99
N PHE A 123 -11.66 -24.83 3.13
CA PHE A 123 -12.27 -24.03 4.20
C PHE A 123 -13.63 -23.44 3.81
N ASN A 124 -14.52 -23.28 4.79
CA ASN A 124 -15.89 -22.82 4.62
C ASN A 124 -16.03 -21.36 5.05
N THR A 125 -15.54 -20.43 4.23
CA THR A 125 -15.75 -18.99 4.47
C THR A 125 -17.22 -18.61 4.21
N PRO A 126 -17.85 -17.71 4.98
CA PRO A 126 -17.27 -16.84 6.03
C PRO A 126 -17.20 -17.46 7.43
N HIS A 127 -17.61 -18.71 7.63
CA HIS A 127 -17.52 -19.38 8.94
C HIS A 127 -16.05 -19.54 9.35
N ASP A 128 -15.26 -20.22 8.52
CA ASP A 128 -13.81 -20.28 8.63
C ASP A 128 -13.21 -18.92 8.22
N LYS A 129 -12.21 -18.46 8.98
CA LYS A 129 -11.59 -17.15 8.79
C LYS A 129 -10.33 -17.31 7.96
N ILE A 130 -10.27 -16.60 6.83
CA ILE A 130 -9.08 -16.52 5.98
C ILE A 130 -8.64 -15.05 5.99
N LEU A 131 -7.42 -14.81 6.43
CA LEU A 131 -6.81 -13.49 6.52
C LEU A 131 -5.66 -13.41 5.51
N TRP A 132 -5.60 -12.31 4.75
CA TRP A 132 -4.59 -12.07 3.73
C TRP A 132 -3.70 -10.90 4.14
N ASP A 133 -2.44 -11.17 4.48
CA ASP A 133 -1.50 -10.14 4.92
C ASP A 133 -1.20 -9.16 3.79
N VAL A 134 -1.16 -7.85 4.09
CA VAL A 134 -1.21 -6.73 3.12
C VAL A 134 -2.51 -6.70 2.30
N GLY A 135 -2.97 -7.83 1.77
CA GLY A 135 -4.20 -7.98 0.99
C GLY A 135 -4.03 -7.75 -0.51
N HIS A 136 -2.85 -7.33 -0.97
CA HIS A 136 -2.56 -7.09 -2.38
C HIS A 136 -2.58 -8.37 -3.25
N GLN A 137 -2.49 -9.54 -2.63
CA GLN A 137 -2.57 -10.88 -3.23
C GLN A 137 -3.95 -11.54 -3.06
N SER A 138 -5.02 -10.74 -2.91
CA SER A 138 -6.38 -11.24 -2.65
C SER A 138 -7.36 -11.13 -3.82
N TYR A 139 -6.92 -10.82 -5.04
CA TYR A 139 -7.81 -10.70 -6.21
C TYR A 139 -8.47 -12.04 -6.57
N PRO A 140 -7.75 -13.18 -6.63
CA PRO A 140 -8.39 -14.49 -6.78
C PRO A 140 -9.42 -14.75 -5.68
N HIS A 141 -9.11 -14.36 -4.44
CA HIS A 141 -10.03 -14.48 -3.31
C HIS A 141 -11.30 -13.65 -3.53
N LYS A 142 -11.19 -12.39 -4.00
CA LYS A 142 -12.35 -11.53 -4.33
C LYS A 142 -13.21 -12.14 -5.43
N ILE A 143 -12.58 -12.65 -6.50
CA ILE A 143 -13.29 -13.30 -7.62
C ILE A 143 -14.13 -14.48 -7.14
N LEU A 144 -13.53 -15.40 -6.37
CA LEU A 144 -14.19 -16.62 -5.88
C LEU A 144 -15.23 -16.38 -4.77
N THR A 145 -15.38 -15.13 -4.31
CA THR A 145 -16.28 -14.75 -3.20
C THR A 145 -17.31 -13.70 -3.64
N GLY A 146 -17.88 -13.89 -4.83
CA GLY A 146 -19.04 -13.14 -5.32
C GLY A 146 -18.72 -11.77 -5.92
N ARG A 147 -17.44 -11.39 -6.06
CA ARG A 147 -17.06 -10.05 -6.52
C ARG A 147 -16.52 -10.00 -7.95
N ARG A 148 -16.51 -11.14 -8.67
CA ARG A 148 -16.04 -11.24 -10.06
C ARG A 148 -16.59 -10.12 -10.97
N GLY A 149 -17.91 -9.89 -10.97
CA GLY A 149 -18.56 -8.87 -11.81
C GLY A 149 -18.16 -7.41 -11.49
N LYS A 150 -17.56 -7.16 -10.33
CA LYS A 150 -17.10 -5.84 -9.88
C LYS A 150 -15.60 -5.62 -10.08
N MET A 151 -14.83 -6.63 -10.53
CA MET A 151 -13.37 -6.53 -10.69
C MET A 151 -12.92 -5.39 -11.62
N LYS A 152 -13.74 -5.02 -12.61
CA LYS A 152 -13.51 -3.85 -13.48
C LYS A 152 -13.46 -2.49 -12.73
N THR A 153 -13.91 -2.46 -11.47
CA THR A 153 -13.94 -1.26 -10.61
C THR A 153 -12.83 -1.25 -9.57
N ILE A 154 -11.95 -2.26 -9.54
CA ILE A 154 -10.92 -2.36 -8.51
C ILE A 154 -9.98 -1.14 -8.53
N ARG A 155 -9.69 -0.61 -7.34
CA ARG A 155 -8.87 0.60 -7.09
C ARG A 155 -9.41 1.89 -7.74
N GLN A 156 -10.67 1.91 -8.15
CA GLN A 156 -11.36 3.11 -8.63
C GLN A 156 -12.25 3.70 -7.54
N THR A 157 -12.54 5.00 -7.64
CA THR A 157 -13.49 5.68 -6.76
C THR A 157 -14.82 4.93 -6.71
N ASN A 158 -15.33 4.69 -5.50
CA ASN A 158 -16.57 3.94 -5.25
C ASN A 158 -16.56 2.48 -5.76
N GLY A 159 -15.40 1.94 -6.12
CA GLY A 159 -15.21 0.57 -6.57
C GLY A 159 -14.65 -0.37 -5.49
N LEU A 160 -14.19 -1.56 -5.90
CA LEU A 160 -13.54 -2.51 -5.00
C LEU A 160 -12.19 -1.97 -4.51
N SER A 161 -11.86 -2.22 -3.25
CA SER A 161 -10.52 -1.97 -2.73
C SER A 161 -9.49 -2.90 -3.39
N GLY A 162 -8.26 -2.41 -3.56
CA GLY A 162 -7.11 -3.24 -3.94
C GLY A 162 -6.65 -4.20 -2.84
N TYR A 163 -7.27 -4.15 -1.66
CA TYR A 163 -6.94 -4.96 -0.48
C TYR A 163 -8.21 -5.58 0.12
N THR A 164 -8.06 -6.44 1.12
CA THR A 164 -9.22 -6.95 1.86
C THR A 164 -9.85 -5.84 2.72
N LYS A 165 -11.18 -5.74 2.70
CA LYS A 165 -11.94 -4.70 3.40
C LYS A 165 -13.21 -5.30 4.00
N ARG A 166 -13.29 -5.34 5.33
CA ARG A 166 -14.41 -5.95 6.07
C ARG A 166 -15.81 -5.46 5.67
N ARG A 167 -15.94 -4.17 5.33
CA ARG A 167 -17.23 -3.59 4.88
C ARG A 167 -17.58 -3.96 3.45
N GLU A 168 -16.62 -4.45 2.66
CA GLU A 168 -16.82 -4.81 1.25
C GLU A 168 -17.37 -6.23 1.09
N SER A 169 -17.00 -7.16 1.97
CA SER A 169 -17.46 -8.55 1.93
C SER A 169 -17.35 -9.22 3.30
N GLU A 170 -18.28 -10.11 3.63
CA GLU A 170 -18.21 -10.98 4.81
C GLU A 170 -17.02 -11.97 4.75
N HIS A 171 -16.53 -12.25 3.54
CA HIS A 171 -15.36 -13.11 3.32
C HIS A 171 -14.04 -12.41 3.67
N ASP A 172 -14.02 -11.08 3.74
CA ASP A 172 -12.86 -10.29 4.15
C ASP A 172 -12.83 -10.20 5.68
N SER A 173 -12.36 -11.27 6.33
CA SER A 173 -12.42 -11.44 7.79
C SER A 173 -11.68 -10.32 8.56
N PHE A 174 -10.58 -9.83 8.00
CA PHE A 174 -9.78 -8.73 8.51
C PHE A 174 -9.47 -7.76 7.37
N GLY A 175 -9.36 -6.46 7.67
CA GLY A 175 -9.00 -5.46 6.67
C GLY A 175 -7.50 -5.21 6.69
N THR A 176 -6.86 -5.23 5.53
CA THR A 176 -5.39 -5.10 5.43
C THR A 176 -4.96 -4.00 4.47
N GLY A 177 -3.69 -3.62 4.59
CA GLY A 177 -3.01 -2.67 3.71
C GLY A 177 -1.56 -2.57 4.15
N HIS A 178 -1.33 -2.24 5.43
CA HIS A 178 -0.04 -2.48 6.06
C HIS A 178 0.20 -3.98 6.25
N SER A 179 1.46 -4.36 6.21
CA SER A 179 1.97 -5.72 6.39
C SER A 179 1.95 -6.19 7.84
N SER A 180 2.12 -7.50 8.04
CA SER A 180 2.50 -8.16 9.29
C SER A 180 1.45 -8.11 10.40
N THR A 181 0.22 -7.72 10.05
CA THR A 181 -0.88 -7.57 11.00
C THR A 181 -1.71 -8.84 11.14
N THR A 182 -1.68 -9.73 10.14
CA THR A 182 -2.63 -10.86 10.10
C THR A 182 -2.33 -11.96 11.09
N LEU A 183 -1.07 -12.17 11.48
CA LEU A 183 -0.75 -13.15 12.54
C LEU A 183 -1.33 -12.72 13.88
N SER A 184 -1.14 -11.46 14.27
CA SER A 184 -1.75 -10.90 15.49
C SER A 184 -3.28 -10.98 15.43
N ALA A 185 -3.88 -10.55 14.30
CA ALA A 185 -5.33 -10.57 14.12
C ALA A 185 -5.90 -12.00 14.12
N GLY A 186 -5.22 -12.94 13.46
CA GLY A 186 -5.57 -14.35 13.40
C GLY A 186 -5.49 -15.00 14.77
N LEU A 187 -4.44 -14.73 15.55
CA LEU A 187 -4.33 -15.19 16.92
C LEU A 187 -5.50 -14.68 17.77
N GLY A 188 -5.83 -13.38 17.70
CA GLY A 188 -6.98 -12.82 18.39
C GLY A 188 -8.32 -13.45 17.98
N MET A 189 -8.49 -13.78 16.69
CA MET A 189 -9.68 -14.49 16.20
C MET A 189 -9.74 -15.94 16.70
N ALA A 190 -8.61 -16.63 16.79
CA ALA A 190 -8.52 -18.00 17.31
C ALA A 190 -8.85 -18.05 18.82
N VAL A 191 -8.26 -17.16 19.61
CA VAL A 191 -8.59 -17.00 21.03
C VAL A 191 -10.07 -16.64 21.20
N GLY A 192 -10.58 -15.69 20.40
CA GLY A 192 -11.99 -15.30 20.44
C GLY A 192 -12.97 -16.43 20.06
N ARG A 193 -12.57 -17.31 19.13
CA ARG A 193 -13.31 -18.54 18.79
C ARG A 193 -13.37 -19.47 20.01
N ASP A 194 -12.23 -19.74 20.63
CA ASP A 194 -12.12 -20.70 21.73
C ASP A 194 -12.92 -20.24 22.96
N LEU A 195 -12.84 -18.94 23.29
CA LEU A 195 -13.65 -18.32 24.35
C LEU A 195 -15.16 -18.39 24.10
N LYS A 196 -15.58 -18.49 22.83
CA LYS A 196 -16.99 -18.64 22.45
C LYS A 196 -17.42 -20.09 22.27
N GLY A 197 -16.53 -21.07 22.52
CA GLY A 197 -16.82 -22.49 22.28
C GLY A 197 -17.08 -22.82 20.81
N MET A 198 -16.57 -22.01 19.89
CA MET A 198 -16.72 -22.22 18.45
C MET A 198 -15.64 -23.17 17.92
N ASN A 199 -15.84 -23.72 16.72
CA ASN A 199 -14.93 -24.71 16.11
C ASN A 199 -14.47 -24.35 14.70
N ASN A 200 -14.62 -23.09 14.29
CA ASN A 200 -14.17 -22.62 12.97
C ASN A 200 -12.63 -22.61 12.84
N SER A 201 -12.13 -22.80 11.63
CA SER A 201 -10.69 -22.63 11.37
C SER A 201 -10.32 -21.15 11.27
N VAL A 202 -9.07 -20.83 11.62
CA VAL A 202 -8.47 -19.50 11.42
C VAL A 202 -7.16 -19.68 10.67
N VAL A 203 -7.08 -19.12 9.46
CA VAL A 203 -5.98 -19.27 8.53
C VAL A 203 -5.43 -17.88 8.18
N SER A 204 -4.14 -17.66 8.42
CA SER A 204 -3.45 -16.40 8.06
C SER A 204 -2.43 -16.66 6.96
N VAL A 205 -2.59 -16.03 5.81
CA VAL A 205 -1.67 -16.10 4.67
C VAL A 205 -0.76 -14.89 4.71
N ILE A 206 0.54 -15.11 4.93
CA ILE A 206 1.56 -14.07 5.08
C ILE A 206 2.71 -14.30 4.11
N GLY A 207 3.21 -13.23 3.47
CA GLY A 207 4.38 -13.33 2.58
C GLY A 207 5.70 -13.36 3.35
N ASP A 208 6.75 -13.90 2.74
CA ASP A 208 8.12 -13.92 3.24
C ASP A 208 8.63 -12.52 3.64
N GLY A 209 8.41 -11.51 2.80
CA GLY A 209 8.76 -10.12 3.15
C GLY A 209 8.03 -9.60 4.39
N ALA A 210 6.74 -9.90 4.53
CA ALA A 210 5.94 -9.44 5.67
C ALA A 210 6.29 -10.17 6.98
N MET A 211 6.86 -11.38 6.90
CA MET A 211 7.35 -12.11 8.06
C MET A 211 8.56 -11.43 8.73
N THR A 212 9.26 -10.52 8.02
CA THR A 212 10.45 -9.84 8.56
C THR A 212 10.14 -8.78 9.62
N ALA A 213 8.89 -8.34 9.76
CA ALA A 213 8.52 -7.31 10.72
C ALA A 213 8.42 -7.83 12.16
N GLY A 214 8.80 -6.99 13.14
CA GLY A 214 8.74 -7.32 14.57
C GLY A 214 7.39 -7.85 15.04
N GLN A 215 6.29 -7.21 14.61
CA GLN A 215 4.93 -7.63 14.97
C GLN A 215 4.59 -9.08 14.57
N ALA A 216 5.16 -9.59 13.47
CA ALA A 216 4.96 -10.98 13.08
C ALA A 216 5.62 -11.94 14.08
N TYR A 217 6.83 -11.63 14.54
CA TYR A 217 7.53 -12.42 15.56
C TYR A 217 6.83 -12.36 16.92
N GLU A 218 6.39 -11.19 17.35
CA GLU A 218 5.63 -11.02 18.59
C GLU A 218 4.37 -11.90 18.58
N ALA A 219 3.65 -11.90 17.45
CA ALA A 219 2.46 -12.71 17.27
C ALA A 219 2.77 -14.22 17.26
N MET A 220 3.83 -14.66 16.59
CA MET A 220 4.25 -16.06 16.60
C MET A 220 4.65 -16.51 18.00
N ASN A 221 5.50 -15.73 18.68
CA ASN A 221 5.91 -16.01 20.05
C ASN A 221 4.70 -16.16 20.98
N ASN A 222 3.70 -15.27 20.86
CA ASN A 222 2.49 -15.37 21.66
C ASN A 222 1.58 -16.56 21.27
N ALA A 223 1.48 -16.87 19.97
CA ALA A 223 0.71 -18.03 19.50
C ALA A 223 1.28 -19.35 20.01
N GLY A 224 2.61 -19.49 20.03
CA GLY A 224 3.33 -20.63 20.59
C GLY A 224 3.08 -20.78 22.08
N TYR A 225 3.22 -19.70 22.85
CA TYR A 225 2.96 -19.68 24.30
C TYR A 225 1.52 -20.09 24.64
N LEU A 226 0.54 -19.63 23.86
CA LEU A 226 -0.88 -19.94 24.09
C LEU A 226 -1.30 -21.32 23.59
N HIS A 227 -0.43 -22.01 22.84
CA HIS A 227 -0.78 -23.22 22.09
C HIS A 227 -2.10 -23.06 21.28
N SER A 228 -2.31 -21.88 20.72
CA SER A 228 -3.56 -21.52 20.05
C SER A 228 -3.71 -22.29 18.74
N ASN A 229 -4.86 -22.93 18.53
CA ASN A 229 -5.14 -23.66 17.29
C ASN A 229 -5.41 -22.69 16.14
N MET A 230 -4.38 -22.39 15.34
CA MET A 230 -4.46 -21.56 14.14
C MET A 230 -3.49 -22.07 13.07
N ILE A 231 -3.79 -21.76 11.81
CA ILE A 231 -2.97 -22.13 10.66
C ILE A 231 -2.33 -20.86 10.11
N VAL A 232 -1.01 -20.90 9.95
CA VAL A 232 -0.22 -19.87 9.28
C VAL A 232 0.30 -20.45 7.98
N ILE A 233 0.05 -19.77 6.86
CA ILE A 233 0.61 -20.12 5.56
C ILE A 233 1.63 -19.05 5.22
N LEU A 234 2.91 -19.44 5.26
CA LEU A 234 4.01 -18.64 4.76
C LEU A 234 4.10 -18.83 3.26
N ASN A 235 3.72 -17.80 2.50
CA ASN A 235 3.84 -17.72 1.05
C ASN A 235 5.22 -17.15 0.68
N ASP A 236 6.20 -18.01 0.49
CA ASP A 236 7.57 -17.64 0.14
C ASP A 236 7.76 -17.60 -1.39
N ASN A 237 7.98 -16.40 -1.91
CA ASN A 237 8.30 -16.16 -3.33
C ASN A 237 9.65 -15.46 -3.52
N LYS A 238 10.47 -15.36 -2.46
CA LYS A 238 11.76 -14.67 -2.41
C LYS A 238 11.72 -13.21 -2.87
N GLN A 239 10.58 -12.54 -2.76
CA GLN A 239 10.43 -11.14 -3.20
C GLN A 239 9.55 -10.36 -2.22
N VAL A 240 9.87 -9.08 -2.04
CA VAL A 240 9.01 -8.16 -1.26
C VAL A 240 7.89 -7.56 -2.14
N SER A 241 6.84 -7.03 -1.50
CA SER A 241 5.57 -6.66 -2.15
C SER A 241 5.67 -5.48 -3.11
N LEU A 242 6.58 -4.55 -2.86
CA LEU A 242 6.74 -3.28 -3.58
C LEU A 242 7.62 -3.48 -4.84
N PRO A 243 7.59 -2.55 -5.82
CA PRO A 243 8.52 -2.58 -6.94
C PRO A 243 9.93 -2.23 -6.43
N THR A 244 10.54 -3.14 -5.70
CA THR A 244 11.93 -3.14 -5.30
C THR A 244 12.68 -3.89 -6.39
N ALA A 245 12.75 -3.29 -7.58
CA ALA A 245 13.67 -3.75 -8.59
C ALA A 245 14.97 -2.97 -8.39
N ASN A 246 16.05 -3.64 -8.03
CA ASN A 246 17.40 -3.08 -8.13
C ASN A 246 17.81 -3.04 -9.61
N LEU A 247 18.90 -2.37 -9.96
CA LEU A 247 19.40 -2.33 -11.34
C LEU A 247 19.67 -3.74 -11.91
N ASP A 248 19.88 -4.72 -11.03
CA ASP A 248 20.24 -6.11 -11.36
C ASP A 248 19.06 -7.12 -11.21
N GLY A 249 17.82 -6.65 -10.98
CA GLY A 249 16.62 -7.49 -10.90
C GLY A 249 15.80 -7.34 -9.60
N PRO A 250 14.84 -8.25 -9.32
CA PRO A 250 13.97 -8.16 -8.14
C PRO A 250 14.75 -8.31 -6.82
N THR A 251 14.53 -7.40 -5.88
CA THR A 251 15.17 -7.43 -4.54
C THR A 251 14.65 -8.61 -3.72
N GLN A 252 15.59 -9.42 -3.23
CA GLN A 252 15.27 -10.49 -2.27
C GLN A 252 15.00 -9.89 -0.89
N PRO A 253 14.09 -10.48 -0.08
CA PRO A 253 13.91 -10.05 1.30
C PRO A 253 15.24 -10.14 2.04
N VAL A 254 15.55 -9.09 2.80
CA VAL A 254 16.78 -8.99 3.59
C VAL A 254 16.58 -9.51 5.01
N GLY A 255 17.67 -9.83 5.68
CA GLY A 255 17.69 -10.29 7.07
C GLY A 255 17.96 -11.78 7.24
N ALA A 256 18.43 -12.15 8.44
CA ALA A 256 18.86 -13.51 8.74
C ALA A 256 17.76 -14.56 8.56
N LEU A 257 16.49 -14.19 8.82
CA LEU A 257 15.35 -15.09 8.59
C LEU A 257 15.18 -15.43 7.11
N SER A 258 15.26 -14.43 6.21
CA SER A 258 15.16 -14.67 4.76
C SER A 258 16.27 -15.59 4.27
N CYS A 259 17.50 -15.40 4.76
CA CYS A 259 18.61 -16.31 4.49
C CYS A 259 18.37 -17.72 5.04
N ALA A 260 17.79 -17.85 6.24
CA ALA A 260 17.46 -19.14 6.83
C ALA A 260 16.37 -19.88 6.03
N LEU A 261 15.32 -19.17 5.60
CA LEU A 261 14.27 -19.71 4.72
C LEU A 261 14.85 -20.19 3.38
N SER A 262 15.74 -19.40 2.78
CA SER A 262 16.44 -19.78 1.54
C SER A 262 17.31 -21.03 1.72
N ARG A 263 18.01 -21.18 2.85
CA ARG A 263 18.79 -22.39 3.19
C ARG A 263 17.90 -23.61 3.43
N LEU A 264 16.74 -23.42 4.07
CA LEU A 264 15.77 -24.50 4.27
C LEU A 264 15.24 -25.04 2.94
N GLN A 265 15.03 -24.18 1.95
CA GLN A 265 14.65 -24.60 0.60
C GLN A 265 15.79 -25.32 -0.13
N SER A 266 17.03 -24.84 -0.05
CA SER A 266 18.16 -25.48 -0.74
C SER A 266 18.52 -26.86 -0.18
N ASN A 267 18.25 -27.10 1.10
CA ASN A 267 18.58 -28.35 1.79
C ASN A 267 17.50 -29.43 1.67
N CYS A 268 16.45 -29.20 0.86
CA CYS A 268 15.38 -30.16 0.61
C CYS A 268 15.91 -31.38 -0.16
N GLY A 269 16.35 -32.42 0.56
CA GLY A 269 16.88 -33.66 -0.01
C GLY A 269 18.08 -34.29 0.74
N MET A 270 18.70 -33.57 1.68
CA MET A 270 19.74 -34.11 2.56
C MET A 270 19.16 -34.53 3.92
N ILE A 271 19.68 -35.60 4.52
CA ILE A 271 19.26 -36.10 5.84
C ILE A 271 19.34 -34.94 6.84
N ARG A 272 18.18 -34.53 7.38
CA ARG A 272 18.08 -33.51 8.42
C ARG A 272 18.69 -34.06 9.71
N GLU A 273 19.89 -33.59 10.06
CA GLU A 273 20.36 -33.68 11.44
C GLU A 273 19.34 -32.99 12.36
N THR A 274 19.15 -33.55 13.56
CA THR A 274 18.21 -33.20 14.62
C THR A 274 18.36 -31.76 15.12
N SER A 275 18.04 -30.78 14.28
CA SER A 275 17.91 -29.37 14.62
C SER A 275 16.47 -28.94 14.36
N SER A 276 15.82 -28.49 15.42
CA SER A 276 14.53 -27.80 15.36
C SER A 276 14.67 -26.54 14.51
N THR A 277 13.70 -26.30 13.65
CA THR A 277 13.57 -25.04 12.91
C THR A 277 13.23 -23.90 13.87
N LEU A 278 13.51 -22.65 13.47
CA LEU A 278 13.12 -21.46 14.24
C LEU A 278 11.63 -21.49 14.64
N PHE A 279 10.76 -21.97 13.74
CA PHE A 279 9.33 -22.03 13.98
C PHE A 279 8.95 -23.09 15.03
N GLU A 280 9.63 -24.23 15.02
CA GLU A 280 9.44 -25.28 16.03
C GLU A 280 9.89 -24.81 17.42
N GLU A 281 10.99 -24.06 17.51
CA GLU A 281 11.42 -23.40 18.75
C GLU A 281 10.40 -22.35 19.25
N LEU A 282 9.69 -21.70 18.33
CA LEU A 282 8.56 -20.80 18.64
C LEU A 282 7.26 -21.56 18.96
N GLY A 283 7.27 -22.90 19.02
CA GLY A 283 6.11 -23.73 19.37
C GLY A 283 5.14 -24.01 18.22
N PHE A 284 5.55 -23.80 16.97
CA PHE A 284 4.75 -24.16 15.80
C PHE A 284 5.05 -25.56 15.29
N HIS A 285 4.02 -26.28 14.87
CA HIS A 285 4.19 -27.45 14.01
C HIS A 285 4.54 -26.98 12.60
N TYR A 286 5.76 -27.25 12.14
CA TYR A 286 6.24 -26.80 10.84
C TYR A 286 5.99 -27.86 9.75
N VAL A 287 5.36 -27.46 8.65
CA VAL A 287 5.08 -28.31 7.48
C VAL A 287 5.66 -27.65 6.23
N GLY A 288 6.63 -28.29 5.57
CA GLY A 288 7.17 -27.85 4.28
C GLY A 288 8.70 -27.85 4.20
N PRO A 289 9.29 -27.23 3.15
CA PRO A 289 8.62 -26.47 2.09
C PRO A 289 7.73 -27.34 1.17
N VAL A 290 6.65 -26.77 0.63
CA VAL A 290 5.67 -27.40 -0.28
C VAL A 290 5.54 -26.56 -1.55
N ASP A 291 5.34 -27.19 -2.71
CA ASP A 291 5.03 -26.49 -3.96
C ASP A 291 3.64 -25.84 -3.91
N GLY A 292 3.60 -24.51 -3.92
CA GLY A 292 2.38 -23.71 -3.91
C GLY A 292 1.61 -23.65 -5.22
N HIS A 293 2.11 -24.30 -6.27
CA HIS A 293 1.42 -24.46 -7.55
C HIS A 293 0.93 -25.89 -7.80
N ASN A 294 1.20 -26.82 -6.88
CA ASN A 294 0.67 -28.17 -6.96
C ASN A 294 -0.64 -28.30 -6.16
N ILE A 295 -1.77 -28.25 -6.87
CA ILE A 295 -3.10 -28.40 -6.26
C ILE A 295 -3.28 -29.72 -5.50
N ASP A 296 -2.71 -30.84 -5.98
CA ASP A 296 -2.86 -32.14 -5.30
C ASP A 296 -2.21 -32.09 -3.90
N ASP A 297 -1.00 -31.56 -3.81
CA ASP A 297 -0.25 -31.43 -2.56
C ASP A 297 -0.94 -30.46 -1.60
N LEU A 298 -1.36 -29.30 -2.10
CA LEU A 298 -2.05 -28.28 -1.30
C LEU A 298 -3.37 -28.80 -0.73
N VAL A 299 -4.19 -29.45 -1.55
CA VAL A 299 -5.49 -30.01 -1.12
C VAL A 299 -5.26 -31.09 -0.06
N SER A 300 -4.34 -32.02 -0.31
CA SER A 300 -4.01 -33.12 0.61
C SER A 300 -3.56 -32.62 1.99
N ILE A 301 -2.65 -31.65 2.02
CA ILE A 301 -2.11 -31.09 3.27
C ILE A 301 -3.19 -30.29 4.01
N LEU A 302 -3.92 -29.42 3.31
CA LEU A 302 -4.95 -28.60 3.95
C LEU A 302 -6.13 -29.45 4.47
N GLU A 303 -6.50 -30.52 3.75
CA GLU A 303 -7.52 -31.47 4.20
C GLU A 303 -7.08 -32.25 5.44
N THR A 304 -5.82 -32.70 5.46
CA THR A 304 -5.23 -33.34 6.64
C THR A 304 -5.26 -32.42 7.85
N LEU A 305 -4.88 -31.15 7.68
CA LEU A 305 -4.88 -30.16 8.77
C LEU A 305 -6.29 -29.78 9.23
N LYS A 306 -7.26 -29.71 8.32
CA LYS A 306 -8.65 -29.41 8.68
C LYS A 306 -9.32 -30.57 9.43
N SER A 307 -8.97 -31.82 9.09
CA SER A 307 -9.52 -33.01 9.73
C SER A 307 -8.82 -33.39 11.04
N THR A 308 -7.54 -33.05 11.18
CA THR A 308 -6.75 -33.33 12.37
C THR A 308 -7.01 -32.29 13.45
N LYS A 309 -7.38 -32.73 14.67
CA LYS A 309 -7.36 -31.86 15.85
C LYS A 309 -5.90 -31.65 16.27
N THR A 310 -5.27 -30.58 15.79
CA THR A 310 -3.94 -30.18 16.21
C THR A 310 -3.99 -29.49 17.57
N ILE A 311 -3.01 -29.78 18.43
CA ILE A 311 -2.74 -29.04 19.66
C ILE A 311 -1.64 -28.03 19.31
N GLY A 312 -1.96 -26.73 19.35
CA GLY A 312 -1.01 -25.67 18.99
C GLY A 312 -1.12 -25.13 17.57
N PRO A 313 -0.35 -24.08 17.26
CA PRO A 313 -0.36 -23.44 15.95
C PRO A 313 0.46 -24.25 14.92
N VAL A 314 0.04 -24.18 13.66
CA VAL A 314 0.70 -24.86 12.53
C VAL A 314 1.21 -23.82 11.55
N LEU A 315 2.44 -23.96 11.06
CA LEU A 315 3.01 -23.16 9.98
C LEU A 315 3.27 -24.02 8.75
N ILE A 316 2.62 -23.69 7.65
CA ILE A 316 2.85 -24.30 6.33
C ILE A 316 3.75 -23.37 5.52
N HIS A 317 4.92 -23.84 5.13
CA HIS A 317 5.82 -23.13 4.23
C HIS A 317 5.51 -23.52 2.78
N VAL A 318 4.87 -22.60 2.06
CA VAL A 318 4.46 -22.76 0.66
C VAL A 318 5.36 -21.92 -0.22
N VAL A 319 5.98 -22.54 -1.22
CA VAL A 319 6.88 -21.88 -2.17
C VAL A 319 6.10 -21.52 -3.44
N THR A 320 6.10 -20.25 -3.83
CA THR A 320 5.39 -19.77 -5.04
C THR A 320 6.27 -18.92 -5.94
N GLU A 321 5.82 -18.72 -7.18
CA GLU A 321 6.45 -17.85 -8.16
C GLU A 321 5.59 -16.61 -8.42
N LYS A 322 6.13 -15.43 -8.13
CA LYS A 322 5.45 -14.16 -8.40
C LYS A 322 5.31 -13.96 -9.92
N GLY A 323 4.07 -13.80 -10.39
CA GLY A 323 3.76 -13.69 -11.83
C GLY A 323 3.41 -15.00 -12.53
N ARG A 324 3.36 -16.13 -11.81
CA ARG A 324 3.18 -17.48 -12.38
C ARG A 324 2.10 -17.58 -13.46
N GLY A 325 2.48 -18.17 -14.60
CA GLY A 325 1.62 -18.44 -15.74
C GLY A 325 1.37 -17.22 -16.63
N TYR A 326 2.14 -16.14 -16.46
CA TYR A 326 2.21 -15.03 -17.40
C TYR A 326 3.68 -14.66 -17.67
N PRO A 327 4.30 -15.19 -18.74
CA PRO A 327 5.74 -15.07 -19.01
C PRO A 327 6.26 -13.62 -19.07
N TYR A 328 5.39 -12.66 -19.37
CA TYR A 328 5.76 -11.26 -19.35
C TYR A 328 5.89 -10.71 -17.91
N ALA A 329 5.00 -11.09 -17.00
CA ALA A 329 5.14 -10.73 -15.59
C ALA A 329 6.27 -11.50 -14.89
N GLU A 330 6.46 -12.79 -15.20
CA GLU A 330 7.56 -13.58 -14.62
C GLU A 330 8.94 -12.98 -14.94
N ARG A 331 9.12 -12.41 -16.13
CA ARG A 331 10.38 -11.81 -16.58
C ARG A 331 10.56 -10.35 -16.20
N ALA A 332 9.49 -9.60 -15.97
CA ALA A 332 9.61 -8.17 -15.64
C ALA A 332 10.10 -7.96 -14.21
N ASP A 333 10.93 -6.94 -14.00
CA ASP A 333 11.49 -6.65 -12.68
C ASP A 333 10.42 -6.17 -11.68
N ASP A 334 9.43 -5.42 -12.17
CA ASP A 334 8.32 -4.91 -11.38
C ASP A 334 7.17 -5.92 -11.20
N LYS A 335 7.24 -7.09 -11.86
CA LYS A 335 6.18 -8.12 -11.90
C LYS A 335 4.79 -7.54 -12.20
N TYR A 336 4.72 -6.47 -13.00
CA TYR A 336 3.50 -5.78 -13.42
C TYR A 336 2.73 -5.19 -12.24
N HIS A 337 3.47 -4.50 -11.38
CA HIS A 337 2.93 -3.79 -10.23
C HIS A 337 2.34 -2.43 -10.67
N VAL A 338 1.05 -2.23 -10.40
CA VAL A 338 0.24 -1.00 -10.55
C VAL A 338 -0.14 -0.59 -11.98
N LEU A 339 0.73 -0.73 -12.98
CA LEU A 339 0.45 -0.21 -14.33
C LEU A 339 -0.55 -1.05 -15.13
N LYS A 340 -1.25 -0.39 -16.07
CA LYS A 340 -2.05 -1.07 -17.10
C LYS A 340 -1.14 -1.64 -18.17
N PHE A 341 -1.58 -2.68 -18.85
CA PHE A 341 -0.79 -3.35 -19.87
C PHE A 341 -1.68 -4.02 -20.92
N ASP A 342 -1.09 -4.36 -22.05
CA ASP A 342 -1.69 -5.18 -23.09
C ASP A 342 -1.42 -6.67 -22.81
N PRO A 343 -2.44 -7.53 -22.65
CA PRO A 343 -2.25 -8.94 -22.29
C PRO A 343 -1.44 -9.75 -23.30
N GLU A 344 -1.65 -9.51 -24.59
CA GLU A 344 -1.04 -10.29 -25.68
C GLU A 344 0.42 -9.96 -25.88
N THR A 345 0.79 -8.69 -25.73
CA THR A 345 2.15 -8.19 -25.98
C THR A 345 2.97 -7.97 -24.71
N GLY A 346 2.32 -7.87 -23.54
CA GLY A 346 2.94 -7.46 -22.28
C GLY A 346 3.27 -5.95 -22.22
N LYS A 347 2.93 -5.15 -23.24
CA LYS A 347 3.34 -3.75 -23.25
C LYS A 347 2.63 -2.96 -22.14
N GLN A 348 3.40 -2.46 -21.17
CA GLN A 348 2.87 -1.57 -20.13
C GLN A 348 2.62 -0.16 -20.67
N PHE A 349 1.49 0.42 -20.28
CA PHE A 349 1.13 1.80 -20.64
C PHE A 349 1.66 2.76 -19.58
N LYS A 350 2.86 3.30 -19.82
CA LYS A 350 3.48 4.34 -18.99
C LYS A 350 2.93 5.72 -19.37
N ASN A 351 2.54 6.52 -18.39
CA ASN A 351 2.27 7.93 -18.62
C ASN A 351 3.59 8.68 -18.75
N ILE A 352 3.83 9.29 -19.92
CA ILE A 352 5.01 10.13 -20.15
C ILE A 352 4.76 11.46 -19.45
N SER A 353 5.51 11.73 -18.39
CA SER A 353 5.54 13.04 -17.73
C SER A 353 6.60 13.93 -18.36
N LYS A 354 6.32 15.23 -18.47
CA LYS A 354 7.32 16.24 -18.86
C LYS A 354 8.25 16.61 -17.71
N THR A 355 7.85 16.33 -16.48
CA THR A 355 8.55 16.71 -15.25
C THR A 355 8.92 15.47 -14.44
N GLN A 356 10.03 15.58 -13.69
CA GLN A 356 10.51 14.51 -12.81
C GLN A 356 9.58 14.30 -11.61
N SER A 357 9.63 13.10 -11.04
CA SER A 357 8.93 12.79 -9.78
C SER A 357 9.64 13.42 -8.58
N TYR A 358 8.90 13.81 -7.53
CA TYR A 358 9.52 14.28 -6.28
C TYR A 358 10.49 13.25 -5.69
N THR A 359 10.17 11.96 -5.82
CA THR A 359 11.06 10.86 -5.41
C THR A 359 12.40 10.90 -6.16
N SER A 360 12.38 11.13 -7.48
CA SER A 360 13.61 11.29 -8.28
C SER A 360 14.41 12.50 -7.83
N CYS A 361 13.75 13.65 -7.65
CA CYS A 361 14.41 14.88 -7.20
C CYS A 361 15.05 14.71 -5.81
N PHE A 362 14.37 14.03 -4.88
CA PHE A 362 14.93 13.73 -3.56
C PHE A 362 16.22 12.91 -3.67
N VAL A 363 16.21 11.80 -4.42
CA VAL A 363 17.38 10.92 -4.51
C VAL A 363 18.54 11.61 -5.23
N GLU A 364 18.27 12.39 -6.28
CA GLU A 364 19.29 13.20 -6.96
C GLU A 364 19.91 14.24 -6.01
N ALA A 365 19.10 14.92 -5.19
CA ALA A 365 19.58 15.84 -4.16
C ALA A 365 20.44 15.12 -3.10
N LEU A 366 19.98 13.97 -2.62
CA LEU A 366 20.67 13.19 -1.60
C LEU A 366 22.02 12.66 -2.12
N ILE A 367 22.08 12.21 -3.37
CA ILE A 367 23.33 11.79 -4.00
C ILE A 367 24.31 12.97 -4.07
N ALA A 368 23.86 14.15 -4.50
CA ALA A 368 24.72 15.33 -4.58
C ALA A 368 25.28 15.76 -3.20
N GLU A 369 24.47 15.69 -2.14
CA GLU A 369 24.95 15.94 -0.77
C GLU A 369 25.94 14.84 -0.31
N ALA A 370 25.65 13.58 -0.59
CA ALA A 370 26.52 12.45 -0.19
C ALA A 370 27.83 12.34 -1.00
N GLU A 371 27.92 12.97 -2.17
CA GLU A 371 29.18 13.15 -2.89
C GLU A 371 30.09 14.17 -2.19
N ALA A 372 29.51 15.18 -1.53
CA ALA A 372 30.23 16.21 -0.79
C ALA A 372 30.52 15.82 0.66
N ASP A 373 29.66 15.00 1.27
CA ASP A 373 29.77 14.57 2.66
C ASP A 373 29.83 13.03 2.76
N LYS A 374 30.95 12.52 3.26
CA LYS A 374 31.19 11.08 3.36
C LYS A 374 30.34 10.41 4.45
N ASP A 375 29.85 11.18 5.42
CA ASP A 375 29.16 10.68 6.61
C ASP A 375 27.64 10.53 6.37
N ILE A 376 27.14 10.99 5.21
CA ILE A 376 25.74 10.77 4.80
C ILE A 376 25.52 9.31 4.40
N VAL A 377 24.53 8.70 5.05
CA VAL A 377 24.07 7.33 4.79
C VAL A 377 22.56 7.31 4.59
N ALA A 378 22.06 6.40 3.76
CA ALA A 378 20.64 6.22 3.46
C ALA A 378 20.11 4.94 4.11
N ILE A 379 18.89 5.00 4.63
CA ILE A 379 18.21 3.86 5.26
C ILE A 379 16.79 3.78 4.70
N HIS A 380 16.33 2.57 4.36
CA HIS A 380 14.94 2.31 4.01
C HIS A 380 14.44 0.97 4.56
N ALA A 381 13.12 0.82 4.62
CA ALA A 381 12.47 -0.40 5.07
C ALA A 381 11.81 -1.15 3.89
N ALA A 382 12.58 -1.98 3.16
CA ALA A 382 12.14 -2.74 1.98
C ALA A 382 11.47 -1.89 0.88
N MET A 383 11.93 -0.65 0.72
CA MET A 383 11.28 0.37 -0.10
C MET A 383 12.21 0.99 -1.15
N GLY A 384 13.33 0.31 -1.46
CA GLY A 384 14.40 0.83 -2.32
C GLY A 384 13.92 1.31 -3.70
N GLY A 385 13.13 0.52 -4.43
CA GLY A 385 12.63 0.96 -5.74
C GLY A 385 11.45 1.94 -5.66
N GLY A 386 10.65 1.87 -4.59
CA GLY A 386 9.58 2.85 -4.33
C GLY A 386 10.13 4.25 -4.01
N THR A 387 11.13 4.32 -3.16
CA THR A 387 11.84 5.55 -2.77
C THR A 387 12.97 5.94 -3.73
N MET A 388 13.24 5.09 -4.74
CA MET A 388 14.37 5.19 -5.67
C MET A 388 15.76 5.16 -5.01
N LEU A 389 15.87 4.79 -3.73
CA LEU A 389 17.15 4.65 -3.05
C LEU A 389 18.05 3.55 -3.63
N ASN A 390 17.53 2.69 -4.50
CA ASN A 390 18.35 1.79 -5.32
C ASN A 390 19.39 2.55 -6.16
N LEU A 391 19.09 3.77 -6.61
CA LEU A 391 20.05 4.62 -7.32
C LEU A 391 21.15 5.12 -6.36
N PHE A 392 20.80 5.45 -5.13
CA PHE A 392 21.76 5.82 -4.09
C PHE A 392 22.66 4.63 -3.73
N GLU A 393 22.08 3.44 -3.50
CA GLU A 393 22.80 2.19 -3.25
C GLU A 393 23.77 1.87 -4.40
N SER A 394 23.33 2.00 -5.65
CA SER A 394 24.18 1.76 -6.82
C SER A 394 25.39 2.71 -6.88
N ARG A 395 25.21 3.96 -6.42
CA ARG A 395 26.30 4.95 -6.34
C ARG A 395 27.19 4.74 -5.12
N PHE A 396 26.60 4.33 -3.99
CA PHE A 396 27.25 4.18 -2.69
C PHE A 396 26.86 2.88 -1.98
N PRO A 397 27.35 1.71 -2.43
CA PRO A 397 26.88 0.41 -1.94
C PRO A 397 27.10 0.18 -0.44
N THR A 398 28.11 0.81 0.15
CA THR A 398 28.44 0.67 1.58
C THR A 398 27.71 1.67 2.48
N ARG A 399 26.88 2.55 1.92
CA ARG A 399 26.20 3.64 2.63
C ARG A 399 24.68 3.62 2.50
N CYS A 400 24.11 2.55 1.94
CA CYS A 400 22.67 2.34 1.88
C CYS A 400 22.31 1.07 2.66
N PHE A 401 21.30 1.15 3.51
CA PHE A 401 20.88 0.04 4.37
C PHE A 401 19.40 -0.27 4.15
N ASP A 402 19.11 -1.47 3.65
CA ASP A 402 17.77 -2.06 3.69
C ASP A 402 17.61 -2.89 4.97
N VAL A 403 16.64 -2.51 5.81
CA VAL A 403 16.34 -3.22 7.05
C VAL A 403 15.17 -4.21 6.92
N GLY A 404 14.62 -4.39 5.71
CA GLY A 404 13.42 -5.19 5.50
C GLY A 404 12.15 -4.43 5.91
N ILE A 405 11.03 -5.14 6.11
CA ILE A 405 9.77 -4.51 6.54
C ILE A 405 9.83 -4.27 8.06
N ALA A 406 10.73 -3.39 8.49
CA ALA A 406 11.04 -3.15 9.90
C ALA A 406 11.27 -1.66 10.18
N GLU A 407 10.23 -0.84 10.03
CA GLU A 407 10.30 0.61 10.20
C GLU A 407 10.77 1.01 11.60
N GLN A 408 10.34 0.28 12.64
CA GLN A 408 10.80 0.50 14.02
C GLN A 408 12.31 0.35 14.10
N HIS A 409 12.84 -0.76 13.59
CA HIS A 409 14.28 -0.99 13.54
C HIS A 409 15.00 0.05 12.67
N ALA A 410 14.43 0.46 11.54
CA ALA A 410 15.02 1.49 10.67
C ALA A 410 15.31 2.79 11.43
N VAL A 411 14.38 3.23 12.28
CA VAL A 411 14.50 4.48 13.04
C VAL A 411 15.53 4.35 14.16
N THR A 412 15.46 3.28 14.97
CA THR A 412 16.45 3.07 16.04
C THR A 412 17.84 2.77 15.49
N PHE A 413 17.94 2.10 14.33
CA PHE A 413 19.19 1.88 13.61
C PHE A 413 19.79 3.22 13.13
N ALA A 414 18.96 4.12 12.59
CA ALA A 414 19.36 5.49 12.28
C ALA A 414 19.86 6.23 13.53
N ALA A 415 19.16 6.10 14.67
CA ALA A 415 19.59 6.68 15.93
C ALA A 415 20.99 6.19 16.32
N GLY A 416 21.25 4.89 16.24
CA GLY A 416 22.57 4.30 16.51
C GLY A 416 23.67 4.84 15.57
N LEU A 417 23.38 4.97 14.27
CA LEU A 417 24.33 5.57 13.31
C LEU A 417 24.62 7.04 13.65
N ALA A 418 23.61 7.81 14.07
CA ALA A 418 23.80 9.19 14.50
C ALA A 418 24.67 9.30 15.76
N CYS A 419 24.54 8.35 16.71
CA CYS A 419 25.42 8.28 17.89
C CYS A 419 26.90 8.07 17.52
N GLU A 420 27.17 7.38 16.42
CA GLU A 420 28.53 7.15 15.88
C GLU A 420 29.03 8.29 14.97
N GLY A 421 28.31 9.42 14.93
CA GLY A 421 28.71 10.62 14.17
C GLY A 421 28.36 10.60 12.69
N LEU A 422 27.60 9.61 12.21
CA LEU A 422 27.07 9.60 10.85
C LEU A 422 25.84 10.49 10.71
N LYS A 423 25.47 10.79 9.46
CA LYS A 423 24.31 11.63 9.08
C LYS A 423 23.24 10.80 8.38
N PRO A 424 22.42 10.05 9.13
CA PRO A 424 21.46 9.13 8.54
C PRO A 424 20.23 9.84 7.97
N PHE A 425 19.95 9.55 6.70
CA PHE A 425 18.69 9.84 6.02
C PHE A 425 17.78 8.62 6.03
N CYS A 426 16.85 8.60 6.98
CA CYS A 426 15.86 7.54 7.13
C CYS A 426 14.64 7.83 6.23
N THR A 427 14.54 7.11 5.11
CA THR A 427 13.51 7.34 4.09
C THR A 427 12.40 6.31 4.19
N ILE A 428 11.23 6.76 4.64
CA ILE A 428 10.07 5.91 4.90
C ILE A 428 8.81 6.65 4.44
N TYR A 429 7.82 5.94 3.91
CA TYR A 429 6.55 6.55 3.54
C TYR A 429 5.82 7.08 4.78
N SER A 430 5.11 8.21 4.64
CA SER A 430 4.31 8.79 5.73
C SER A 430 3.40 7.77 6.42
N SER A 431 2.72 6.92 5.63
CA SER A 431 1.82 5.93 6.22
C SER A 431 2.55 4.83 7.00
N PHE A 432 3.77 4.48 6.63
CA PHE A 432 4.55 3.42 7.29
C PHE A 432 5.35 3.94 8.48
N MET A 433 5.71 5.23 8.47
CA MET A 433 6.32 5.90 9.61
C MET A 433 5.45 5.84 10.87
N GLN A 434 4.14 5.68 10.72
CA GLN A 434 3.20 5.45 11.84
C GLN A 434 3.63 4.26 12.72
N ARG A 435 4.25 3.22 12.13
CA ARG A 435 4.70 2.03 12.87
C ARG A 435 5.91 2.34 13.78
N ALA A 436 6.72 3.33 13.42
CA ALA A 436 7.95 3.69 14.11
C ALA A 436 7.80 4.92 15.03
N TYR A 437 6.57 5.35 15.34
CA TYR A 437 6.34 6.59 16.05
C TYR A 437 7.03 6.64 17.43
N ASP A 438 6.98 5.54 18.16
CA ASP A 438 7.64 5.40 19.46
C ASP A 438 9.16 5.57 19.37
N GLN A 439 9.79 4.98 18.34
CA GLN A 439 11.23 5.08 18.09
C GLN A 439 11.62 6.52 17.71
N VAL A 440 10.76 7.24 16.98
CA VAL A 440 10.99 8.66 16.69
C VAL A 440 10.92 9.48 18.00
N VAL A 441 9.96 9.19 18.87
CA VAL A 441 9.79 9.91 20.15
C VAL A 441 10.96 9.65 21.10
N HIS A 442 11.21 8.38 21.41
CA HIS A 442 12.10 7.97 22.49
C HIS A 442 13.55 7.83 22.04
N ASP A 443 13.79 7.18 20.91
CA ASP A 443 15.16 6.86 20.50
C ASP A 443 15.82 8.05 19.80
N VAL A 444 15.03 8.94 19.17
CA VAL A 444 15.56 10.05 18.37
C VAL A 444 15.28 11.42 19.00
N ASP A 445 14.02 11.82 19.15
CA ASP A 445 13.67 13.20 19.53
C ASP A 445 14.07 13.53 20.97
N LEU A 446 13.80 12.62 21.91
CA LEU A 446 14.19 12.80 23.32
C LEU A 446 15.70 13.00 23.48
N GLN A 447 16.49 12.28 22.69
CA GLN A 447 17.95 12.32 22.71
C GLN A 447 18.54 13.44 21.82
N LYS A 448 17.70 14.18 21.09
CA LYS A 448 18.10 15.21 20.12
C LYS A 448 19.08 14.69 19.05
N LEU A 449 18.95 13.43 18.67
CA LEU A 449 19.83 12.85 17.65
C LEU A 449 19.50 13.43 16.28
N PRO A 450 20.50 13.82 15.46
CA PRO A 450 20.28 14.43 14.16
C PRO A 450 19.90 13.39 13.09
N VAL A 451 18.81 12.67 13.28
CA VAL A 451 18.24 11.80 12.24
C VAL A 451 17.41 12.66 11.28
N ARG A 452 17.64 12.49 9.98
CA ARG A 452 16.89 13.17 8.90
C ARG A 452 15.83 12.23 8.34
N PHE A 453 14.56 12.54 8.56
CA PHE A 453 13.45 11.74 8.03
C PHE A 453 12.98 12.31 6.68
N ALA A 454 13.24 11.56 5.61
CA ALA A 454 12.72 11.84 4.28
C ALA A 454 11.37 11.11 4.13
N ILE A 455 10.27 11.86 4.29
CA ILE A 455 8.92 11.29 4.36
C ILE A 455 8.27 11.37 2.97
N ASP A 456 8.42 10.29 2.21
CA ASP A 456 7.78 10.13 0.91
C ASP A 456 6.29 9.75 1.05
N ARG A 457 5.52 9.80 -0.04
CA ARG A 457 4.10 9.41 -0.07
C ARG A 457 3.32 10.11 1.05
N ALA A 458 3.61 11.39 1.26
CA ALA A 458 2.88 12.21 2.19
C ALA A 458 1.58 12.72 1.56
N GLY A 459 0.50 12.75 2.35
CA GLY A 459 -0.82 13.17 1.93
C GLY A 459 -1.67 12.03 1.34
N LEU A 460 -2.54 12.37 0.39
CA LEU A 460 -3.51 11.46 -0.20
C LEU A 460 -2.87 10.57 -1.27
N MET A 461 -3.01 9.25 -1.13
CA MET A 461 -2.38 8.27 -2.04
C MET A 461 -3.24 7.82 -3.23
N GLY A 462 -4.48 8.30 -3.33
CA GLY A 462 -5.38 7.97 -4.44
C GLY A 462 -5.81 6.49 -4.44
N ALA A 463 -5.36 5.74 -5.45
CA ALA A 463 -5.84 4.38 -5.75
C ALA A 463 -5.51 3.32 -4.67
N ASP A 464 -4.53 3.58 -3.81
CA ASP A 464 -4.17 2.71 -2.68
C ASP A 464 -5.09 2.92 -1.47
N GLY A 465 -5.93 3.96 -1.51
CA GLY A 465 -7.01 4.16 -0.56
C GLY A 465 -6.56 4.54 0.85
N PRO A 466 -7.44 4.39 1.86
CA PRO A 466 -7.22 4.95 3.20
C PRO A 466 -6.09 4.27 3.98
N THR A 467 -5.77 3.00 3.69
CA THR A 467 -4.73 2.24 4.41
C THR A 467 -3.32 2.73 4.12
N HIS A 468 -3.12 3.46 3.01
CA HIS A 468 -1.84 4.01 2.61
C HIS A 468 -1.81 5.53 2.74
N CYS A 469 -2.87 6.15 3.27
CA CYS A 469 -2.97 7.60 3.35
C CYS A 469 -1.95 8.18 4.34
N GLY A 470 -1.04 9.01 3.83
CA GLY A 470 -0.01 9.71 4.59
C GLY A 470 -0.49 11.05 5.16
N ALA A 471 -1.68 11.09 5.75
CA ALA A 471 -2.27 12.36 6.20
C ALA A 471 -1.84 12.79 7.62
N PHE A 472 -1.15 11.93 8.37
CA PHE A 472 -0.99 12.09 9.82
C PHE A 472 0.41 12.53 10.26
N ASP A 473 1.41 12.49 9.37
CA ASP A 473 2.82 12.73 9.72
C ASP A 473 3.08 14.12 10.29
N VAL A 474 2.43 15.17 9.77
CA VAL A 474 2.58 16.52 10.32
C VAL A 474 2.14 16.55 11.79
N THR A 475 1.03 15.90 12.12
CA THR A 475 0.49 15.87 13.47
C THR A 475 1.42 15.14 14.43
N PHE A 476 1.84 13.92 14.09
CA PHE A 476 2.64 13.13 15.01
C PHE A 476 4.11 13.61 15.07
N MET A 477 4.66 14.18 13.99
CA MET A 477 6.02 14.74 14.01
C MET A 477 6.10 16.11 14.67
N ALA A 478 5.17 17.03 14.38
CA ALA A 478 5.26 18.42 14.87
C ALA A 478 4.96 18.56 16.37
N CYS A 479 4.29 17.57 16.98
CA CYS A 479 4.08 17.55 18.42
C CYS A 479 5.36 17.26 19.22
N LEU A 480 6.40 16.68 18.61
CA LEU A 480 7.64 16.29 19.28
C LEU A 480 8.54 17.49 19.54
N PRO A 481 9.06 17.69 20.76
CA PRO A 481 9.67 18.95 21.19
C PRO A 481 10.84 19.43 20.32
N ASN A 482 11.75 18.54 19.89
CA ASN A 482 12.99 18.93 19.22
C ASN A 482 12.93 18.88 17.68
N MET A 483 11.92 18.21 17.12
CA MET A 483 11.72 18.00 15.68
C MET A 483 11.58 19.29 14.87
N ILE A 484 12.34 19.39 13.78
CA ILE A 484 12.09 20.34 12.68
C ILE A 484 11.19 19.65 11.65
N VAL A 485 10.11 20.32 11.21
CA VAL A 485 9.11 19.76 10.29
C VAL A 485 8.93 20.68 9.10
N MET A 486 9.30 20.18 7.91
CA MET A 486 9.33 20.92 6.65
C MET A 486 8.40 20.29 5.59
N ALA A 487 7.93 21.08 4.63
CA ALA A 487 7.26 20.57 3.43
C ALA A 487 7.54 21.47 2.21
N PRO A 488 8.16 20.94 1.14
CA PRO A 488 8.51 21.73 -0.04
C PRO A 488 7.27 22.04 -0.88
N SER A 489 7.20 23.28 -1.38
CA SER A 489 6.12 23.72 -2.29
C SER A 489 6.29 23.24 -3.72
N ASP A 490 7.53 22.94 -4.11
CA ASP A 490 7.97 22.58 -5.45
C ASP A 490 9.28 21.77 -5.37
N GLU A 491 9.74 21.25 -6.50
CA GLU A 491 10.95 20.44 -6.57
C GLU A 491 12.22 21.21 -6.19
N ALA A 492 12.34 22.51 -6.50
CA ALA A 492 13.51 23.29 -6.10
C ALA A 492 13.58 23.48 -4.57
N GLU A 493 12.44 23.68 -3.93
CA GLU A 493 12.36 23.69 -2.46
C GLU A 493 12.71 22.34 -1.85
N LEU A 494 12.40 21.22 -2.51
CA LEU A 494 12.82 19.89 -2.04
C LEU A 494 14.36 19.78 -2.00
N PHE A 495 15.06 20.21 -3.05
CA PHE A 495 16.53 20.27 -3.04
C PHE A 495 17.05 21.12 -1.87
N ASN A 496 16.48 22.30 -1.67
CA ASN A 496 16.88 23.19 -0.57
C ASN A 496 16.61 22.57 0.81
N MET A 497 15.50 21.85 0.98
CA MET A 497 15.17 21.16 2.23
C MET A 497 16.06 19.95 2.51
N VAL A 498 16.49 19.22 1.47
CA VAL A 498 17.52 18.17 1.61
C VAL A 498 18.84 18.76 2.09
N ALA A 499 19.29 19.86 1.47
CA ALA A 499 20.49 20.58 1.91
C ALA A 499 20.34 21.14 3.33
N THR A 500 19.15 21.65 3.68
CA THR A 500 18.84 22.11 5.04
C THR A 500 18.93 20.97 6.04
N ALA A 501 18.35 19.81 5.73
CA ALA A 501 18.40 18.61 6.58
C ALA A 501 19.83 18.09 6.74
N ALA A 502 20.63 18.09 5.67
CA ALA A 502 22.04 17.71 5.71
C ALA A 502 22.86 18.60 6.66
N ALA A 503 22.55 19.90 6.72
CA ALA A 503 23.23 20.88 7.56
C ALA A 503 22.81 20.88 9.05
N ILE A 504 21.78 20.13 9.45
CA ILE A 504 21.30 20.07 10.84
C ILE A 504 21.99 18.93 11.60
N ASP A 505 22.89 19.27 12.53
CA ASP A 505 23.67 18.28 13.29
C ASP A 505 23.32 18.22 14.80
N ASP A 506 22.33 18.99 15.27
CA ASP A 506 22.05 19.16 16.71
C ASP A 506 20.66 18.67 17.18
N ARG A 507 19.81 18.20 16.26
CA ARG A 507 18.44 17.74 16.52
C ARG A 507 17.84 17.01 15.31
N PRO A 508 16.75 16.24 15.47
CA PRO A 508 16.12 15.59 14.33
C PRO A 508 15.37 16.57 13.43
N SER A 509 15.24 16.19 12.16
CA SER A 509 14.47 16.94 11.18
C SER A 509 13.68 16.00 10.27
N CYS A 510 12.56 16.47 9.73
CA CYS A 510 11.82 15.79 8.71
C CYS A 510 11.35 16.74 7.61
N PHE A 511 11.28 16.22 6.40
CA PHE A 511 10.62 16.88 5.28
C PHE A 511 9.70 15.89 4.59
N ARG A 512 8.46 16.32 4.33
CA ARG A 512 7.43 15.49 3.71
C ARG A 512 7.19 15.88 2.26
N TYR A 513 7.08 14.92 1.35
CA TYR A 513 6.75 15.18 -0.04
C TYR A 513 5.76 14.14 -0.58
N HIS A 514 4.93 14.58 -1.52
CA HIS A 514 3.80 13.81 -2.00
C HIS A 514 4.18 12.87 -3.14
N ARG A 515 3.33 11.88 -3.39
CA ARG A 515 3.43 11.05 -4.59
C ARG A 515 3.00 11.87 -5.80
N GLY A 516 3.94 12.23 -6.66
CA GLY A 516 3.63 13.00 -7.86
C GLY A 516 4.87 13.52 -8.58
N ASN A 517 4.62 14.28 -9.65
CA ASN A 517 5.65 14.97 -10.39
C ASN A 517 5.75 16.43 -9.98
N GLY A 518 6.94 16.99 -10.15
CA GLY A 518 7.20 18.41 -10.00
C GLY A 518 6.44 19.26 -11.02
N ILE A 519 6.49 20.57 -10.83
CA ILE A 519 5.79 21.57 -11.65
C ILE A 519 6.64 22.10 -12.83
N GLY A 520 7.90 21.69 -12.94
CA GLY A 520 8.85 22.08 -13.97
C GLY A 520 9.61 23.37 -13.67
N VAL A 521 9.88 23.68 -12.39
CA VAL A 521 10.71 24.85 -12.03
C VAL A 521 12.19 24.59 -12.34
N SER A 522 12.95 25.67 -12.44
CA SER A 522 14.40 25.55 -12.60
C SER A 522 15.04 24.92 -11.37
N LEU A 523 15.77 23.83 -11.58
CA LEU A 523 16.47 23.14 -10.51
C LEU A 523 17.81 23.81 -10.16
N PRO A 524 18.29 23.66 -8.92
CA PRO A 524 19.62 24.13 -8.53
C PRO A 524 20.74 23.50 -9.39
N PRO A 525 21.79 24.26 -9.77
CA PRO A 525 22.91 23.72 -10.54
C PRO A 525 23.58 22.54 -9.83
N GLY A 526 23.88 21.48 -10.59
CA GLY A 526 24.53 20.28 -10.06
C GLY A 526 23.69 19.52 -9.03
N ASN A 527 22.36 19.71 -9.03
CA ASN A 527 21.44 19.04 -8.11
C ASN A 527 21.72 19.34 -6.62
N LYS A 528 22.39 20.47 -6.33
CA LYS A 528 22.77 20.87 -4.98
C LYS A 528 21.92 22.01 -4.47
N GLY A 529 21.13 21.75 -3.43
CA GLY A 529 20.28 22.76 -2.81
C GLY A 529 21.06 23.80 -2.01
N VAL A 530 20.37 24.88 -1.63
CA VAL A 530 20.88 25.89 -0.69
C VAL A 530 20.12 25.75 0.64
N PRO A 531 20.82 25.56 1.78
CA PRO A 531 20.16 25.49 3.08
C PRO A 531 19.27 26.71 3.35
N LEU A 532 18.04 26.44 3.77
CA LEU A 532 17.05 27.45 4.14
C LEU A 532 17.29 27.90 5.58
N GLN A 533 16.92 29.16 5.88
CA GLN A 533 16.83 29.61 7.26
C GLN A 533 15.66 28.88 7.95
N ILE A 534 15.97 28.11 8.99
CA ILE A 534 14.98 27.32 9.75
C ILE A 534 13.88 28.23 10.30
N GLY A 535 12.62 27.86 10.07
CA GLY A 535 11.46 28.60 10.56
C GLY A 535 11.13 29.88 9.78
N ARG A 536 11.60 29.99 8.53
CA ARG A 536 11.27 31.11 7.64
C ARG A 536 10.40 30.70 6.45
N GLY A 537 9.23 31.32 6.37
CA GLY A 537 8.35 31.25 5.20
C GLY A 537 8.67 32.34 4.18
N ARG A 538 7.86 32.45 3.13
CA ARG A 538 7.95 33.51 2.12
C ARG A 538 6.58 33.90 1.58
N ILE A 539 6.43 35.16 1.18
CA ILE A 539 5.29 35.61 0.39
C ILE A 539 5.61 35.36 -1.08
N LEU A 540 4.72 34.66 -1.78
CA LEU A 540 4.84 34.37 -3.21
C LEU A 540 4.06 35.37 -4.06
N ARG A 541 2.98 35.91 -3.49
CA ARG A 541 2.11 36.88 -4.14
C ARG A 541 1.49 37.79 -3.10
N ASP A 542 1.62 39.09 -3.29
CA ASP A 542 0.93 40.09 -2.49
C ASP A 542 -0.52 40.31 -2.97
N GLY A 543 -1.38 40.61 -2.01
CA GLY A 543 -2.78 40.94 -2.21
C GLY A 543 -3.35 41.67 -1.01
N GLU A 544 -4.67 41.70 -0.92
CA GLU A 544 -5.41 42.45 0.10
C GLU A 544 -6.50 41.58 0.70
N ARG A 545 -6.91 41.90 1.94
CA ARG A 545 -8.06 41.33 2.69
C ARG A 545 -7.99 39.85 3.04
N VAL A 546 -7.54 38.97 2.14
CA VAL A 546 -7.45 37.51 2.33
C VAL A 546 -6.02 37.04 2.10
N ALA A 547 -5.49 36.26 3.05
CA ALA A 547 -4.21 35.57 2.92
C ALA A 547 -4.40 34.04 2.93
N LEU A 548 -3.82 33.35 1.94
CA LEU A 548 -3.64 31.91 1.92
C LEU A 548 -2.25 31.58 2.44
N LEU A 549 -2.17 30.81 3.51
CA LEU A 549 -0.94 30.27 4.06
C LEU A 549 -0.88 28.78 3.74
N GLY A 550 -0.18 28.44 2.65
CA GLY A 550 -0.05 27.07 2.17
C GLY A 550 1.14 26.34 2.80
N TYR A 551 1.00 25.03 2.97
CA TYR A 551 2.06 24.16 3.47
C TYR A 551 2.29 22.97 2.52
N GLY A 552 3.51 22.83 2.01
CA GLY A 552 3.90 21.80 1.04
C GLY A 552 3.23 21.98 -0.33
N SER A 553 2.87 20.87 -0.97
CA SER A 553 2.22 20.86 -2.30
C SER A 553 0.91 21.65 -2.37
N ALA A 554 0.25 21.87 -1.23
CA ALA A 554 -0.97 22.68 -1.16
C ALA A 554 -0.73 24.15 -1.59
N VAL A 555 0.51 24.64 -1.55
CA VAL A 555 0.89 25.98 -2.03
C VAL A 555 0.54 26.16 -3.52
N GLN A 556 0.72 25.14 -4.35
CA GLN A 556 0.39 25.22 -5.78
C GLN A 556 -1.11 25.44 -6.00
N ARG A 557 -1.96 24.77 -5.20
CA ARG A 557 -3.42 25.01 -5.22
C ARG A 557 -3.78 26.41 -4.73
N CYS A 558 -3.02 26.97 -3.81
CA CYS A 558 -3.20 28.36 -3.37
C CYS A 558 -2.89 29.35 -4.51
N LEU A 559 -1.82 29.11 -5.27
CA LEU A 559 -1.46 29.92 -6.43
C LEU A 559 -2.50 29.81 -7.55
N GLU A 560 -2.99 28.61 -7.85
CA GLU A 560 -4.09 28.38 -8.80
C GLU A 560 -5.35 29.14 -8.38
N ALA A 561 -5.76 29.01 -7.12
CA ALA A 561 -6.92 29.71 -6.57
C ALA A 561 -6.77 31.24 -6.64
N ALA A 562 -5.58 31.76 -6.33
CA ALA A 562 -5.29 33.19 -6.43
C ALA A 562 -5.36 33.70 -7.87
N SER A 563 -4.91 32.90 -8.85
CA SER A 563 -5.05 33.24 -10.28
C SER A 563 -6.52 33.28 -10.70
N MET A 564 -7.32 32.28 -10.33
CA MET A 564 -8.76 32.23 -10.62
C MET A 564 -9.55 33.39 -9.98
N LEU A 565 -9.16 33.82 -8.77
CA LEU A 565 -9.80 34.93 -8.08
C LEU A 565 -9.37 36.29 -8.66
N SER A 566 -8.14 36.39 -9.15
CA SER A 566 -7.61 37.59 -9.81
C SER A 566 -8.42 37.92 -11.07
N GLU A 567 -8.84 36.92 -11.84
CA GLU A 567 -9.73 37.09 -13.00
C GLU A 567 -11.10 37.68 -12.62
N ARG A 568 -11.49 37.57 -11.34
CA ARG A 568 -12.72 38.12 -10.78
C ARG A 568 -12.51 39.43 -10.02
N GLY A 569 -11.33 40.04 -10.16
CA GLY A 569 -10.97 41.31 -9.51
C GLY A 569 -10.56 41.19 -8.04
N LEU A 570 -10.35 39.98 -7.51
CA LEU A 570 -9.91 39.75 -6.13
C LEU A 570 -8.40 39.43 -6.11
N LYS A 571 -7.60 40.34 -5.54
CA LYS A 571 -6.17 40.12 -5.31
C LYS A 571 -5.96 39.59 -3.90
N ILE A 572 -5.56 38.33 -3.79
CA ILE A 572 -5.32 37.68 -2.50
C ILE A 572 -3.83 37.39 -2.30
N THR A 573 -3.39 37.43 -1.04
CA THR A 573 -2.01 37.10 -0.67
C THR A 573 -1.83 35.58 -0.66
N VAL A 574 -0.72 35.09 -1.19
CA VAL A 574 -0.30 33.69 -1.07
C VAL A 574 1.07 33.64 -0.44
N ALA A 575 1.16 32.95 0.69
CA ALA A 575 2.39 32.69 1.41
C ALA A 575 2.67 31.19 1.49
N ASP A 576 3.94 30.85 1.32
CA ASP A 576 4.49 29.51 1.49
C ASP A 576 5.11 29.43 2.89
N ALA A 577 4.52 28.58 3.73
CA ALA A 577 4.95 28.44 5.11
C ALA A 577 6.32 27.78 5.24
N ARG A 578 6.67 26.84 4.34
CA ARG A 578 7.84 25.95 4.34
C ARG A 578 8.00 25.04 5.57
N PHE A 579 7.80 25.57 6.77
CA PHE A 579 7.98 24.92 8.05
C PHE A 579 6.65 24.86 8.81
N CYS A 580 6.28 23.66 9.27
CA CYS A 580 5.27 23.51 10.31
C CYS A 580 5.90 23.69 11.70
N LYS A 581 7.18 23.32 11.84
CA LYS A 581 7.92 23.50 13.09
C LYS A 581 9.41 23.78 12.80
N PRO A 582 10.00 24.83 13.40
CA PRO A 582 9.32 25.95 14.07
C PRO A 582 8.48 26.76 13.07
N LEU A 583 7.39 27.38 13.56
CA LEU A 583 6.57 28.28 12.76
C LEU A 583 7.30 29.61 12.50
N ASP A 584 7.08 30.22 11.34
CA ASP A 584 7.45 31.62 11.11
C ASP A 584 6.43 32.55 11.79
N VAL A 585 6.61 32.75 13.09
CA VAL A 585 5.72 33.60 13.91
C VAL A 585 5.67 35.05 13.42
N ALA A 586 6.75 35.54 12.78
CA ALA A 586 6.80 36.90 12.27
C ALA A 586 5.94 37.05 11.02
N LEU A 587 6.08 36.11 10.07
CA LEU A 587 5.23 36.06 8.87
C LEU A 587 3.76 35.88 9.25
N ILE A 588 3.43 34.90 10.10
CA ILE A 588 2.05 34.63 10.50
C ILE A 588 1.43 35.86 11.17
N ARG A 589 2.16 36.52 12.08
CA ARG A 589 1.70 37.76 12.72
C ARG A 589 1.50 38.89 11.72
N SER A 590 2.40 39.03 10.76
CA SER A 590 2.26 40.02 9.68
C SER A 590 1.00 39.78 8.86
N LEU A 591 0.76 38.55 8.42
CA LEU A 591 -0.43 38.16 7.65
C LEU A 591 -1.72 38.38 8.47
N ALA A 592 -1.73 37.97 9.74
CA ALA A 592 -2.86 38.13 10.65
C ALA A 592 -3.24 39.60 10.90
N LYS A 593 -2.25 40.51 10.92
CA LYS A 593 -2.50 41.95 11.12
C LYS A 593 -2.90 42.69 9.85
N SER A 594 -2.41 42.24 8.69
CA SER A 594 -2.63 42.91 7.40
C SER A 594 -3.89 42.44 6.66
N HIS A 595 -4.52 41.34 7.09
CA HIS A 595 -5.65 40.72 6.40
C HIS A 595 -6.85 40.55 7.32
N GLU A 596 -8.05 40.61 6.75
CA GLU A 596 -9.32 40.32 7.44
C GLU A 596 -9.53 38.80 7.60
N VAL A 597 -9.02 38.01 6.65
CA VAL A 597 -9.20 36.55 6.60
C VAL A 597 -7.85 35.87 6.37
N LEU A 598 -7.53 34.90 7.23
CA LEU A 598 -6.37 34.01 7.07
C LEU A 598 -6.87 32.58 6.86
N ILE A 599 -6.42 31.93 5.79
CA ILE A 599 -6.78 30.55 5.45
C ILE A 599 -5.51 29.71 5.43
N THR A 600 -5.42 28.73 6.33
CA THR A 600 -4.34 27.74 6.29
C THR A 600 -4.73 26.58 5.38
N VAL A 601 -3.84 26.20 4.47
CA VAL A 601 -4.08 25.13 3.48
C VAL A 601 -3.02 24.05 3.64
N GLU A 602 -3.45 22.83 3.99
CA GLU A 602 -2.56 21.68 4.15
C GLU A 602 -3.18 20.40 3.57
N GLU A 603 -2.33 19.43 3.25
CA GLU A 603 -2.75 18.07 2.94
C GLU A 603 -2.46 17.14 4.13
N GLY A 604 -3.25 17.31 5.20
CA GLY A 604 -3.04 16.63 6.47
C GLY A 604 -4.27 16.62 7.40
N SER A 605 -4.19 15.82 8.46
CA SER A 605 -5.23 15.66 9.47
C SER A 605 -5.30 16.81 10.47
N ILE A 606 -6.40 16.87 11.23
CA ILE A 606 -6.48 17.75 12.41
C ILE A 606 -5.30 17.48 13.35
N GLY A 607 -4.80 18.54 14.01
CA GLY A 607 -3.52 18.49 14.73
C GLY A 607 -2.30 18.79 13.85
N GLY A 608 -2.46 18.92 12.53
CA GLY A 608 -1.41 19.33 11.60
C GLY A 608 -1.11 20.83 11.57
N PHE A 609 -0.59 21.32 10.45
CA PHE A 609 -0.05 22.68 10.30
C PHE A 609 -1.06 23.77 10.70
N GLY A 610 -2.30 23.66 10.22
CA GLY A 610 -3.33 24.65 10.55
C GLY A 610 -3.64 24.71 12.05
N SER A 611 -3.50 23.59 12.77
CA SER A 611 -3.72 23.55 14.22
C SER A 611 -2.60 24.25 14.99
N HIS A 612 -1.35 24.05 14.57
CA HIS A 612 -0.19 24.77 15.13
C HIS A 612 -0.29 26.28 14.90
N VAL A 613 -0.70 26.71 13.71
CA VAL A 613 -0.93 28.14 13.40
C VAL A 613 -2.01 28.72 14.30
N VAL A 614 -3.17 28.06 14.42
CA VAL A 614 -4.28 28.54 15.26
C VAL A 614 -3.87 28.59 16.74
N GLN A 615 -3.12 27.59 17.22
CA GLN A 615 -2.58 27.60 18.59
C GLN A 615 -1.67 28.81 18.82
N PHE A 616 -0.77 29.12 17.89
CA PHE A 616 0.06 30.33 17.97
C PHE A 616 -0.80 31.60 17.98
N LEU A 617 -1.77 31.73 17.07
CA LEU A 617 -2.65 32.91 17.01
C LEU A 617 -3.44 33.11 18.31
N ALA A 618 -3.88 32.02 18.95
CA ALA A 618 -4.56 32.06 20.24
C ALA A 618 -3.62 32.53 21.36
N LEU A 619 -2.40 31.99 21.43
CA LEU A 619 -1.41 32.37 22.45
C LEU A 619 -0.89 33.80 22.30
N ASP A 620 -0.82 34.33 21.07
CA ASP A 620 -0.39 35.70 20.77
C ASP A 620 -1.54 36.73 20.90
N GLY A 621 -2.77 36.29 21.21
CA GLY A 621 -3.96 37.17 21.32
C GLY A 621 -4.50 37.70 19.98
N LEU A 622 -4.10 37.10 18.85
CA LEU A 622 -4.47 37.54 17.50
C LEU A 622 -5.90 37.13 17.10
N LEU A 623 -6.52 36.21 17.86
CA LEU A 623 -7.90 35.77 17.65
C LEU A 623 -8.94 36.65 18.36
N ASP A 624 -8.52 37.56 19.25
CA ASP A 624 -9.43 38.44 20.02
C ASP A 624 -9.98 39.59 19.16
N GLY A 625 -9.42 39.79 17.96
CA GLY A 625 -9.78 40.85 17.03
C GLY A 625 -10.86 40.48 16.00
N LYS A 626 -10.81 41.14 14.84
CA LYS A 626 -11.73 40.89 13.71
C LYS A 626 -11.24 39.82 12.73
N LEU A 627 -10.07 39.24 12.98
CA LEU A 627 -9.45 38.25 12.10
C LEU A 627 -10.33 37.00 12.02
N LYS A 628 -10.70 36.61 10.81
CA LYS A 628 -11.36 35.31 10.57
C LYS A 628 -10.32 34.29 10.14
N VAL A 629 -10.26 33.18 10.86
CA VAL A 629 -9.32 32.10 10.55
C VAL A 629 -10.09 30.88 10.07
N TYR A 630 -9.70 30.36 8.92
CA TYR A 630 -10.25 29.13 8.36
C TYR A 630 -9.14 28.12 8.13
N ARG A 631 -9.45 26.85 8.39
CA ARG A 631 -8.62 25.73 8.01
C ARG A 631 -9.28 24.99 6.85
N THR A 632 -8.54 24.78 5.78
CA THR A 632 -8.98 23.92 4.67
C THR A 632 -7.99 22.79 4.47
N TRP A 633 -8.52 21.62 4.11
CA TRP A 633 -7.73 20.46 3.72
C TRP A 633 -8.20 19.99 2.36
N ILE A 634 -7.26 19.54 1.53
CA ILE A 634 -7.58 19.02 0.21
C ILE A 634 -8.12 17.60 0.40
N THR A 635 -9.36 17.36 -0.02
CA THR A 635 -9.92 16.01 -0.16
C THR A 635 -9.98 15.66 -1.65
N ASN A 636 -9.33 14.57 -2.07
CA ASN A 636 -9.72 13.92 -3.32
C ASN A 636 -11.08 13.27 -3.09
N GLY A 637 -12.06 13.53 -3.96
CA GLY A 637 -13.42 12.95 -3.91
C GLY A 637 -13.48 11.41 -4.05
N SER A 638 -12.37 10.71 -3.86
CA SER A 638 -12.24 9.26 -3.86
C SER A 638 -12.26 8.65 -2.45
N THR A 639 -12.24 9.46 -1.38
CA THR A 639 -12.11 8.98 0.02
C THR A 639 -13.34 9.19 0.90
N SER A 640 -14.53 9.46 0.34
CA SER A 640 -15.81 9.39 1.08
C SER A 640 -16.35 7.97 1.13
#